data_AF-A0AAV7KB47-F1
#
_entry.id   AF-A0AAV7KB47-F1
#
_cell.length_a   1.000
_cell.length_b   1.000
_cell.length_c   1.000
_cell.angle_alpha   90.00
_cell.angle_beta   90.00
_cell.angle_gamma   90.00
#
_symmetry.space_group_name_H-M   'P 1'
#
loop_
_entity.id
_entity.type
_entity.pdbx_description
1 polymer ?
#
loop_
_entity_poly.entity_id
_entity_poly.type
_entity_poly.pdbx_seq_one_letter_code
_entity_poly.pdbx_strand_id
1 'polypeptide(L)'
;MSGNCPPNHYFYPANISCISCSSVNLSVNCGIPDLNICTGITTPAINCDNCATKAQRCIEIANECLLGELDSHDCSDFSPVDLQYEDVIDYLDDNPITQDFFVTGPNAEVIPIIFARFLRDGQFIGLSNNWNHFSPCTDRDSSFQIGTLVGTNYFISCRFVNPNSELVFIEAYILQSNSLIQLPFYVRLANGKTLHRRRIYQFQPSSGDFINEIQLNMTFDPNTKRILTPSLFVSYAHNTTTQLQSMSISYSQDHTGINIALPLIILILFIFSLVWVGIQINGWMRKSGRTFCDPVTFCVLFILSANYLSIIIFVITLITSSILFLFYKCQSKLFFLIPQQYQETLLILLITFAVVLQAIHVIYVLFLQCTTDVFIIDWERARTMNQEKVSIWRSYLIVNEWLKLQTMRKINLAALLIILLVLLEAIELINITSSQPLTIVMSTDLYLAPTSRYMRLAISSILFLLIALVQFMCNFLYERFVGHKLNQFVDLCSVSNISFIALNFPRFGYYIHGRSVHGVADTDLRTLTKFLSKEEEDIVGKRGLDGTSDQVFEISITCDMRQEYDKIMRHMNLSRGSEGKNQNPNSLQETDLVAHQLLTKLFTSFVEKSHKSFRFEKREKLLCERVTSIELYEPIEVSFMYPDDSNTFSHLIFWGFESTLLLFNLLTYQFCDMITRNSIAACFITYITDVLLVWIRRVWSKHNIANKTLLDKRFFN
;
A
#
# COMPACT_ATOMS: atom_id res chain seq x y z
N MET A 1 -32.29 23.31 -1.52
CA MET A 1 -33.28 23.23 -2.61
C MET A 1 -32.50 23.42 -3.90
N SER A 2 -32.16 22.38 -4.68
CA SER A 2 -32.99 21.40 -5.43
C SER A 2 -33.48 21.95 -6.78
N GLY A 3 -33.18 21.35 -7.94
CA GLY A 3 -32.25 20.23 -8.21
C GLY A 3 -32.47 19.53 -9.57
N ASN A 4 -31.50 18.69 -9.95
CA ASN A 4 -31.54 17.58 -10.94
C ASN A 4 -31.70 17.88 -12.45
N CYS A 5 -31.00 17.04 -13.24
CA CYS A 5 -31.08 16.82 -14.70
C CYS A 5 -31.92 15.53 -14.98
N PRO A 6 -31.90 14.85 -16.16
CA PRO A 6 -31.48 15.18 -17.55
C PRO A 6 -32.73 15.04 -18.48
N PRO A 7 -32.87 14.25 -19.59
CA PRO A 7 -31.93 13.70 -20.60
C PRO A 7 -32.35 13.78 -22.11
N ASN A 8 -31.34 13.66 -22.97
CA ASN A 8 -31.23 12.91 -24.25
C ASN A 8 -32.23 12.98 -25.45
N HIS A 9 -31.59 13.08 -26.64
CA HIS A 9 -31.76 12.36 -27.92
C HIS A 9 -32.44 12.99 -29.17
N TYR A 10 -31.63 13.03 -30.25
CA TYR A 10 -31.90 12.98 -31.70
C TYR A 10 -32.96 13.89 -32.34
N PHE A 11 -32.52 14.76 -33.27
CA PHE A 11 -32.65 14.56 -34.74
C PHE A 11 -31.89 15.65 -35.54
N TYR A 12 -31.48 15.35 -36.78
CA TYR A 12 -31.14 16.35 -37.82
C TYR A 12 -32.47 16.93 -38.39
N PRO A 13 -32.53 18.20 -38.90
CA PRO A 13 -31.78 18.62 -40.08
C PRO A 13 -31.24 20.07 -40.03
N ALA A 14 -30.79 20.57 -41.18
CA ALA A 14 -30.24 21.91 -41.36
C ALA A 14 -31.28 23.03 -41.16
N ASN A 15 -30.84 24.16 -40.60
CA ASN A 15 -31.07 25.47 -41.21
C ASN A 15 -30.10 26.53 -40.69
N ILE A 16 -29.83 27.54 -41.52
CA ILE A 16 -29.03 28.72 -41.15
C ILE A 16 -29.90 29.66 -40.32
N SER A 17 -29.34 30.24 -39.25
CA SER A 17 -29.93 31.39 -38.57
C SER A 17 -28.85 32.39 -38.14
N CYS A 18 -29.01 33.64 -38.58
CA CYS A 18 -28.05 34.71 -38.32
C CYS A 18 -28.25 35.30 -36.92
N ILE A 19 -27.16 35.61 -36.22
CA ILE A 19 -27.20 36.39 -34.97
C ILE A 19 -26.33 37.65 -35.12
N SER A 20 -27.02 38.79 -35.15
CA SER A 20 -26.53 40.17 -34.95
C SER A 20 -25.14 40.56 -35.49
N CYS A 21 -25.11 41.17 -36.68
CA CYS A 21 -24.04 42.12 -37.02
C CYS A 21 -24.32 43.48 -36.35
N SER A 22 -23.36 44.01 -35.60
CA SER A 22 -23.32 45.41 -35.19
C SER A 22 -22.18 46.13 -35.92
N SER A 23 -22.53 47.02 -36.85
CA SER A 23 -21.67 48.04 -37.48
C SER A 23 -20.29 47.59 -37.99
N VAL A 24 -20.25 47.10 -39.24
CA VAL A 24 -19.09 47.23 -40.14
C VAL A 24 -19.62 47.68 -41.50
N ASN A 25 -19.03 48.72 -42.09
CA ASN A 25 -19.35 49.11 -43.47
C ASN A 25 -18.60 48.18 -44.43
N LEU A 26 -19.33 47.51 -45.34
CA LEU A 26 -18.73 46.93 -46.54
C LEU A 26 -18.97 47.83 -47.75
N SER A 27 -17.91 48.07 -48.51
CA SER A 27 -17.96 48.64 -49.86
C SER A 27 -17.16 47.74 -50.78
N VAL A 28 -17.83 47.08 -51.74
CA VAL A 28 -17.21 46.29 -52.80
C VAL A 28 -17.39 47.06 -54.11
N ASN A 29 -16.33 47.19 -54.88
CA ASN A 29 -16.29 47.95 -56.14
C ASN A 29 -15.53 47.11 -57.17
N CYS A 30 -16.21 46.64 -58.21
CA CYS A 30 -15.72 45.58 -59.10
C CYS A 30 -15.23 46.06 -60.47
N GLY A 31 -14.99 47.38 -60.65
CA GLY A 31 -14.50 47.98 -61.91
C GLY A 31 -15.53 48.04 -63.05
N ILE A 32 -16.28 46.96 -63.26
CA ILE A 32 -17.28 46.82 -64.34
C ILE A 32 -18.53 47.66 -64.03
N PRO A 33 -18.99 48.55 -64.93
CA PRO A 33 -20.09 49.49 -64.66
C PRO A 33 -21.41 48.85 -64.19
N ASP A 34 -21.86 47.76 -64.81
CA ASP A 34 -23.21 47.20 -64.62
C ASP A 34 -23.38 46.31 -63.37
N LEU A 35 -22.29 46.02 -62.64
CA LEU A 35 -22.33 45.21 -61.42
C LEU A 35 -22.25 46.02 -60.12
N ASN A 36 -21.87 47.30 -60.18
CA ASN A 36 -21.71 48.18 -59.01
C ASN A 36 -23.07 48.67 -58.43
N ILE A 37 -23.78 47.82 -57.68
CA ILE A 37 -24.98 48.22 -56.90
C ILE A 37 -24.97 47.59 -55.49
N CYS A 38 -24.25 48.20 -54.55
CA CYS A 38 -24.45 48.00 -53.10
C CYS A 38 -23.89 49.19 -52.27
N THR A 39 -24.04 50.43 -52.76
CA THR A 39 -23.54 51.67 -52.11
C THR A 39 -24.67 52.57 -51.61
N GLY A 40 -24.79 52.73 -50.29
CA GLY A 40 -25.48 53.87 -49.66
C GLY A 40 -27.01 53.89 -49.70
N ILE A 41 -27.68 52.92 -49.05
CA ILE A 41 -29.13 52.98 -48.74
C ILE A 41 -29.36 52.65 -47.27
N THR A 42 -30.19 53.44 -46.57
CA THR A 42 -30.44 53.35 -45.13
C THR A 42 -31.90 52.99 -44.81
N THR A 43 -32.38 51.82 -45.25
CA THR A 43 -33.71 51.29 -44.91
C THR A 43 -33.69 49.76 -44.72
N PRO A 44 -34.48 49.17 -43.79
CA PRO A 44 -34.37 47.76 -43.42
C PRO A 44 -35.33 46.83 -44.18
N ALA A 45 -35.32 46.84 -45.52
CA ALA A 45 -35.98 45.80 -46.34
C ALA A 45 -35.50 45.83 -47.81
N ILE A 46 -35.00 44.67 -48.31
CA ILE A 46 -35.02 44.12 -49.69
C ILE A 46 -33.79 43.22 -49.94
N ASN A 47 -34.05 41.97 -50.35
CA ASN A 47 -33.17 40.89 -50.85
C ASN A 47 -31.64 41.00 -50.65
N CYS A 48 -31.12 40.38 -49.58
CA CYS A 48 -29.70 40.02 -49.48
C CYS A 48 -29.24 39.11 -50.64
N ASP A 49 -30.11 38.19 -51.07
CA ASP A 49 -29.82 37.19 -52.11
C ASP A 49 -29.36 37.80 -53.44
N ASN A 50 -29.79 39.03 -53.75
CA ASN A 50 -29.49 39.71 -55.00
C ASN A 50 -28.09 40.36 -55.01
N CYS A 51 -27.57 40.80 -53.85
CA CYS A 51 -26.18 41.26 -53.75
C CYS A 51 -25.23 40.07 -53.51
N ALA A 52 -25.70 38.98 -52.88
CA ALA A 52 -24.96 37.72 -52.76
C ALA A 52 -24.74 37.05 -54.13
N THR A 53 -25.79 36.86 -54.94
CA THR A 53 -25.67 36.27 -56.29
C THR A 53 -24.82 37.12 -57.25
N LYS A 54 -24.90 38.46 -57.18
CA LYS A 54 -23.99 39.33 -57.93
C LYS A 54 -22.53 39.23 -57.47
N ALA A 55 -22.27 39.15 -56.16
CA ALA A 55 -20.92 38.92 -55.64
C ALA A 55 -20.36 37.55 -56.08
N GLN A 56 -21.20 36.51 -56.05
CA GLN A 56 -20.84 35.17 -56.52
C GLN A 56 -20.55 35.17 -58.03
N ARG A 57 -21.31 35.92 -58.84
CA ARG A 57 -21.04 36.12 -60.28
C ARG A 57 -19.70 36.84 -60.55
N CYS A 58 -19.31 37.80 -59.71
CA CYS A 58 -17.98 38.41 -59.79
C CYS A 58 -16.86 37.42 -59.48
N ILE A 59 -17.08 36.48 -58.54
CA ILE A 59 -16.10 35.43 -58.20
C ILE A 59 -15.99 34.40 -59.32
N GLU A 60 -17.12 34.02 -59.96
CA GLU A 60 -17.14 33.19 -61.17
C GLU A 60 -16.29 33.82 -62.29
N ILE A 61 -16.56 35.08 -62.67
CA ILE A 61 -15.83 35.78 -63.75
C ILE A 61 -14.34 35.99 -63.40
N ALA A 62 -14.01 36.28 -62.13
CA ALA A 62 -12.62 36.39 -61.69
C ALA A 62 -11.87 35.06 -61.83
N ASN A 63 -12.52 33.92 -61.53
CA ASN A 63 -11.94 32.60 -61.72
C ASN A 63 -11.80 32.24 -63.22
N GLU A 64 -12.77 32.61 -64.07
CA GLU A 64 -12.70 32.41 -65.52
C GLU A 64 -11.54 33.21 -66.17
N CYS A 65 -11.31 34.46 -65.72
CA CYS A 65 -10.12 35.24 -66.09
C CYS A 65 -8.80 34.62 -65.57
N LEU A 66 -8.80 34.02 -64.36
CA LEU A 66 -7.61 33.36 -63.79
C LEU A 66 -7.27 32.02 -64.47
N LEU A 67 -8.27 31.31 -64.99
CA LEU A 67 -8.10 30.05 -65.73
C LEU A 67 -7.80 30.27 -67.22
N GLY A 68 -8.03 31.48 -67.75
CA GLY A 68 -7.70 31.86 -69.13
C GLY A 68 -8.71 31.40 -70.17
N GLU A 69 -9.97 31.17 -69.77
CA GLU A 69 -11.04 30.68 -70.67
C GLU A 69 -11.90 31.82 -71.30
N LEU A 70 -11.54 33.09 -71.06
CA LEU A 70 -12.18 34.28 -71.63
C LEU A 70 -11.20 35.13 -72.47
N ASP A 71 -11.73 35.80 -73.50
CA ASP A 71 -10.96 36.67 -74.39
C ASP A 71 -10.40 37.91 -73.66
N SER A 72 -9.17 38.29 -74.02
CA SER A 72 -8.30 39.16 -73.22
C SER A 72 -8.72 40.64 -73.08
N HIS A 73 -9.93 41.03 -73.47
CA HIS A 73 -10.38 42.42 -73.45
C HIS A 73 -11.12 42.83 -72.17
N ASP A 74 -11.74 41.88 -71.46
CA ASP A 74 -12.53 42.13 -70.23
C ASP A 74 -11.71 42.00 -68.93
N CYS A 75 -10.57 41.29 -68.94
CA CYS A 75 -9.73 41.05 -67.75
C CYS A 75 -8.68 42.17 -67.48
N SER A 76 -8.74 43.30 -68.18
CA SER A 76 -7.60 44.23 -68.33
C SER A 76 -7.30 45.18 -67.15
N ASP A 77 -8.24 45.38 -66.21
CA ASP A 77 -8.09 46.34 -65.10
C ASP A 77 -7.51 45.76 -63.79
N PHE A 78 -7.16 44.46 -63.76
CA PHE A 78 -6.56 43.81 -62.58
C PHE A 78 -5.04 44.08 -62.47
N SER A 79 -4.68 45.23 -61.90
CA SER A 79 -3.29 45.55 -61.52
C SER A 79 -2.88 44.87 -60.19
N PRO A 80 -1.68 44.27 -60.08
CA PRO A 80 -1.28 43.53 -58.88
C PRO A 80 -0.94 44.46 -57.71
N VAL A 81 -1.66 44.29 -56.60
CA VAL A 81 -1.34 44.88 -55.29
C VAL A 81 -1.17 43.74 -54.28
N ASP A 82 -0.02 43.73 -53.60
CA ASP A 82 0.36 42.86 -52.48
C ASP A 82 -0.13 41.41 -52.53
N LEU A 83 0.75 40.52 -52.99
CA LEU A 83 0.64 39.07 -52.79
C LEU A 83 0.57 38.74 -51.28
N GLN A 84 -0.65 38.69 -50.75
CA GLN A 84 -0.93 38.01 -49.50
C GLN A 84 -0.67 36.52 -49.73
N TYR A 85 0.55 36.09 -49.42
CA TYR A 85 0.91 34.68 -49.34
C TYR A 85 -0.15 33.94 -48.52
N GLU A 86 -0.71 32.89 -49.10
CA GLU A 86 -1.73 32.07 -48.48
C GLU A 86 -1.21 31.56 -47.13
N ASP A 87 -1.94 31.87 -46.06
CA ASP A 87 -1.86 31.07 -44.84
C ASP A 87 -2.55 29.75 -45.22
N VAL A 88 -1.76 28.81 -45.77
CA VAL A 88 -2.26 27.52 -46.29
C VAL A 88 -2.80 26.69 -45.11
N ILE A 89 -4.08 26.91 -44.83
CA ILE A 89 -4.88 26.07 -43.95
C ILE A 89 -5.25 24.83 -44.76
N ASP A 90 -4.31 23.89 -44.83
CA ASP A 90 -4.55 22.56 -45.38
C ASP A 90 -5.71 21.91 -44.61
N TYR A 91 -6.90 21.90 -45.23
CA TYR A 91 -7.98 21.02 -44.81
C TYR A 91 -7.58 19.58 -45.13
N LEU A 92 -7.98 18.65 -44.25
CA LEU A 92 -7.50 17.28 -44.25
C LEU A 92 -7.73 16.55 -45.57
N ASP A 93 -6.64 16.30 -46.29
CA ASP A 93 -6.47 15.15 -47.15
C ASP A 93 -5.65 14.14 -46.33
N ASP A 94 -6.29 13.10 -45.77
CA ASP A 94 -5.72 12.24 -44.70
C ASP A 94 -4.51 11.37 -45.15
N ASN A 95 -4.19 11.37 -46.44
CA ASN A 95 -3.26 10.46 -47.09
C ASN A 95 -1.75 10.55 -46.69
N PRO A 96 -1.17 11.69 -46.22
CA PRO A 96 0.26 11.75 -45.89
C PRO A 96 0.57 11.50 -44.41
N ILE A 97 -0.43 11.40 -43.53
CA ILE A 97 -0.24 11.40 -42.06
C ILE A 97 0.27 10.03 -41.56
N THR A 98 -0.09 8.94 -42.24
CA THR A 98 0.21 7.56 -41.87
C THR A 98 1.48 7.01 -42.54
N GLN A 99 2.65 7.58 -42.22
CA GLN A 99 3.93 6.95 -42.54
C GLN A 99 4.43 6.03 -41.42
N ASP A 100 5.05 4.93 -41.82
CA ASP A 100 5.42 3.80 -40.97
C ASP A 100 6.94 3.71 -40.75
N PHE A 101 7.38 3.81 -39.50
CA PHE A 101 8.80 3.94 -39.17
C PHE A 101 9.45 2.58 -38.84
N PHE A 102 10.36 2.14 -39.73
CA PHE A 102 11.16 0.93 -39.55
C PHE A 102 12.57 1.24 -39.01
N VAL A 103 12.84 0.85 -37.77
CA VAL A 103 14.15 0.98 -37.14
C VAL A 103 15.00 -0.28 -37.42
N THR A 104 15.88 -0.22 -38.42
CA THR A 104 16.82 -1.29 -38.77
C THR A 104 18.20 -0.75 -39.15
N GLY A 105 19.26 -1.34 -38.57
CA GLY A 105 20.66 -0.95 -38.81
C GLY A 105 21.46 -0.75 -37.51
N PRO A 106 22.80 -0.62 -37.59
CA PRO A 106 23.65 -0.48 -36.39
C PRO A 106 23.50 0.87 -35.67
N ASN A 107 22.94 1.88 -36.32
CA ASN A 107 22.70 3.22 -35.74
C ASN A 107 21.24 3.41 -35.30
N ALA A 108 20.55 2.32 -34.94
CA ALA A 108 19.11 2.27 -34.67
C ALA A 108 18.61 3.07 -33.45
N GLU A 109 19.49 3.59 -32.59
CA GLU A 109 19.11 4.04 -31.25
C GLU A 109 18.79 5.55 -31.12
N VAL A 110 18.91 6.33 -32.20
CA VAL A 110 18.63 7.78 -32.20
C VAL A 110 17.71 8.14 -33.35
N ILE A 111 16.66 8.92 -33.07
CA ILE A 111 15.81 9.57 -34.07
C ILE A 111 16.27 11.03 -34.19
N PRO A 112 17.15 11.38 -35.16
CA PRO A 112 17.61 12.76 -35.34
C PRO A 112 16.48 13.63 -35.89
N ILE A 113 15.97 14.53 -35.04
CA ILE A 113 15.08 15.62 -35.46
C ILE A 113 15.94 16.76 -36.00
N ILE A 114 15.78 17.07 -37.28
CA ILE A 114 16.47 18.15 -37.98
C ILE A 114 15.48 19.29 -38.21
N PHE A 115 15.87 20.50 -37.82
CA PHE A 115 15.11 21.71 -38.09
C PHE A 115 15.64 22.41 -39.34
N ALA A 116 14.75 22.57 -40.32
CA ALA A 116 14.99 23.35 -41.53
C ALA A 116 14.45 24.78 -41.33
N ARG A 117 15.25 25.78 -41.72
CA ARG A 117 14.88 27.20 -41.62
C ARG A 117 14.60 27.76 -43.00
N PHE A 118 13.52 28.52 -43.14
CA PHE A 118 13.10 29.17 -44.39
C PHE A 118 12.80 30.66 -44.15
N LEU A 119 13.14 31.50 -45.13
CA LEU A 119 12.70 32.89 -45.17
C LEU A 119 11.19 32.97 -45.49
N ARG A 120 10.62 34.18 -45.35
CA ARG A 120 9.17 34.42 -45.55
C ARG A 120 8.68 34.10 -46.98
N ASP A 121 9.57 34.16 -47.96
CA ASP A 121 9.37 33.79 -49.37
C ASP A 121 9.50 32.27 -49.63
N GLY A 122 9.82 31.47 -48.60
CA GLY A 122 10.08 30.05 -48.73
C GLY A 122 11.51 29.70 -49.16
N GLN A 123 12.43 30.67 -49.28
CA GLN A 123 13.83 30.39 -49.56
C GLN A 123 14.47 29.62 -48.39
N PHE A 124 15.05 28.46 -48.68
CA PHE A 124 15.75 27.63 -47.71
C PHE A 124 17.05 28.30 -47.24
N ILE A 125 17.14 28.56 -45.93
CA ILE A 125 18.31 29.19 -45.29
C ILE A 125 19.37 28.14 -44.95
N GLY A 126 18.94 26.94 -44.55
CA GLY A 126 19.83 25.83 -44.20
C GLY A 126 19.24 24.83 -43.19
N LEU A 127 19.92 23.69 -43.04
CA LEU A 127 19.76 22.81 -41.88
C LEU A 127 20.63 23.36 -40.74
N SER A 128 20.12 23.36 -39.50
CA SER A 128 20.76 24.09 -38.39
C SER A 128 21.94 23.36 -37.72
N ASN A 129 23.03 23.13 -38.49
CA ASN A 129 24.24 22.43 -38.01
C ASN A 129 25.36 23.35 -37.50
N ASN A 130 25.27 24.68 -37.69
CA ASN A 130 26.25 25.65 -37.18
C ASN A 130 25.55 26.76 -36.39
N TRP A 131 25.80 26.82 -35.07
CA TRP A 131 25.22 27.80 -34.16
C TRP A 131 26.28 28.44 -33.24
N ASN A 132 27.29 29.11 -33.80
CA ASN A 132 28.30 29.82 -32.99
C ASN A 132 27.72 30.97 -32.13
N HIS A 133 26.43 31.29 -32.27
CA HIS A 133 25.67 32.20 -31.41
C HIS A 133 24.33 31.61 -30.91
N PHE A 134 24.26 30.29 -30.66
CA PHE A 134 23.17 29.68 -29.88
C PHE A 134 23.70 28.49 -29.07
N SER A 135 24.54 28.78 -28.08
CA SER A 135 24.89 27.86 -27.00
C SER A 135 23.70 27.68 -26.05
N PRO A 136 23.12 26.47 -25.86
CA PRO A 136 22.03 26.27 -24.91
C PRO A 136 22.48 26.50 -23.45
N CYS A 137 23.74 26.15 -23.16
CA CYS A 137 24.56 26.50 -22.00
C CYS A 137 26.03 26.58 -22.47
N THR A 138 26.91 27.30 -21.75
CA THR A 138 28.27 27.66 -22.23
C THR A 138 29.44 26.86 -21.63
N ASP A 139 29.23 26.07 -20.56
CA ASP A 139 30.35 25.63 -19.71
C ASP A 139 30.44 24.10 -19.53
N ARG A 140 31.13 23.42 -20.46
CA ARG A 140 32.23 22.45 -20.18
C ARG A 140 32.69 21.64 -21.39
N ASP A 141 34.01 21.52 -21.52
CA ASP A 141 34.68 20.48 -22.32
C ASP A 141 34.83 19.18 -21.53
N SER A 142 34.14 18.10 -21.92
CA SER A 142 34.54 16.71 -21.63
C SER A 142 33.67 15.69 -22.37
N SER A 143 34.28 14.71 -23.04
CA SER A 143 33.60 13.59 -23.71
C SER A 143 33.16 12.48 -22.74
N PHE A 144 32.00 11.85 -22.96
CA PHE A 144 31.64 10.56 -22.34
C PHE A 144 30.75 9.69 -23.26
N GLN A 145 30.51 8.42 -22.90
CA GLN A 145 29.98 7.35 -23.78
C GLN A 145 28.78 6.59 -23.16
N ILE A 146 28.13 5.72 -23.98
CA ILE A 146 27.13 4.67 -23.60
C ILE A 146 25.74 5.28 -23.21
N GLY A 147 24.56 4.68 -23.40
CA GLY A 147 24.11 3.37 -23.94
C GLY A 147 23.23 2.60 -22.93
N THR A 148 22.20 1.82 -23.27
CA THR A 148 21.54 1.48 -24.56
C THR A 148 20.06 1.14 -24.29
N LEU A 149 19.18 1.22 -25.31
CA LEU A 149 17.73 0.95 -25.30
C LEU A 149 16.80 1.79 -24.36
N VAL A 150 16.07 2.69 -25.02
CA VAL A 150 14.75 3.24 -24.63
C VAL A 150 14.67 4.01 -23.29
N GLY A 151 15.38 5.14 -23.25
CA GLY A 151 14.84 6.36 -22.64
C GLY A 151 15.41 6.78 -21.28
N THR A 152 16.24 7.83 -21.31
CA THR A 152 16.39 8.78 -20.20
C THR A 152 16.21 10.19 -20.74
N ASN A 153 15.39 10.99 -20.08
CA ASN A 153 14.79 12.19 -20.66
C ASN A 153 15.80 13.34 -20.80
N TYR A 154 15.80 13.99 -21.96
CA TYR A 154 16.49 15.26 -22.18
C TYR A 154 15.61 16.43 -21.74
N PHE A 155 16.16 17.34 -20.92
CA PHE A 155 15.48 18.56 -20.50
C PHE A 155 16.32 19.78 -20.87
N ILE A 156 15.75 20.68 -21.67
CA ILE A 156 16.28 22.03 -21.88
C ILE A 156 15.46 23.02 -21.04
N SER A 157 16.16 23.93 -20.37
CA SER A 157 15.56 25.14 -19.79
C SER A 157 16.44 26.34 -20.16
N CYS A 158 16.05 27.06 -21.20
CA CYS A 158 16.77 28.25 -21.68
C CYS A 158 15.94 29.51 -21.42
N ARG A 159 16.57 30.59 -20.93
CA ARG A 159 15.91 31.89 -20.78
C ARG A 159 16.00 32.64 -22.11
N PHE A 160 14.87 32.80 -22.81
CA PHE A 160 14.81 33.56 -24.05
C PHE A 160 15.14 35.05 -23.82
N VAL A 161 16.01 35.59 -24.68
CA VAL A 161 16.21 37.01 -24.93
C VAL A 161 16.33 37.16 -26.45
N ASN A 162 15.76 38.20 -27.03
CA ASN A 162 15.61 38.34 -28.49
C ASN A 162 16.62 39.33 -29.10
N PRO A 163 17.57 38.86 -29.95
CA PRO A 163 18.41 39.73 -30.76
C PRO A 163 18.00 39.68 -32.25
N ASN A 164 17.53 40.83 -32.75
CA ASN A 164 17.27 41.15 -34.16
C ASN A 164 16.03 40.52 -34.82
N SER A 165 15.59 41.15 -35.91
CA SER A 165 14.20 41.15 -36.38
C SER A 165 14.06 40.65 -37.82
N GLU A 166 14.14 39.33 -38.00
CA GLU A 166 13.83 38.68 -39.29
C GLU A 166 12.77 37.58 -39.07
N LEU A 167 11.76 37.56 -39.95
CA LEU A 167 10.66 36.60 -39.90
C LEU A 167 11.07 35.30 -40.57
N VAL A 168 11.32 34.26 -39.75
CA VAL A 168 11.80 32.95 -40.20
C VAL A 168 10.74 31.88 -39.92
N PHE A 169 10.50 31.01 -40.89
CA PHE A 169 9.73 29.79 -40.73
C PHE A 169 10.62 28.63 -40.29
N ILE A 170 10.06 27.74 -39.46
CA ILE A 170 10.70 26.51 -39.01
C ILE A 170 9.83 25.31 -39.40
N GLU A 171 10.46 24.33 -40.05
CA GLU A 171 9.91 22.98 -40.27
C GLU A 171 10.79 21.96 -39.54
N ALA A 172 10.19 20.89 -39.01
CA ALA A 172 10.89 19.80 -38.35
C ALA A 172 10.79 18.53 -39.20
N TYR A 173 11.90 17.81 -39.28
CA TYR A 173 12.04 16.57 -40.04
C TYR A 173 12.72 15.49 -39.21
N ILE A 174 12.38 14.24 -39.44
CA ILE A 174 13.12 13.07 -38.96
C ILE A 174 14.02 12.58 -40.09
N LEU A 175 15.33 12.46 -39.85
CA LEU A 175 16.26 11.83 -40.79
C LEU A 175 16.32 10.31 -40.55
N GLN A 176 15.95 9.52 -41.54
CA GLN A 176 15.96 8.05 -41.50
C GLN A 176 16.51 7.52 -42.82
N SER A 177 17.59 6.72 -42.80
CA SER A 177 18.13 6.06 -44.00
C SER A 177 18.34 6.98 -45.23
N ASN A 178 18.79 8.22 -44.99
CA ASN A 178 18.94 9.33 -45.95
C ASN A 178 17.65 9.96 -46.52
N SER A 179 16.45 9.60 -46.06
CA SER A 179 15.22 10.39 -46.31
C SER A 179 14.88 11.31 -45.13
N LEU A 180 14.26 12.45 -45.43
CA LEU A 180 13.70 13.39 -44.45
C LEU A 180 12.18 13.23 -44.43
N ILE A 181 11.61 12.84 -43.28
CA ILE A 181 10.18 12.67 -43.07
C ILE A 181 9.66 13.86 -42.27
N GLN A 182 8.64 14.58 -42.76
CA GLN A 182 8.13 15.80 -42.10
C GLN A 182 7.35 15.47 -40.81
N LEU A 183 7.61 16.23 -39.75
CA LEU A 183 6.88 16.17 -38.49
C LEU A 183 5.65 17.11 -38.55
N PRO A 184 4.42 16.63 -38.34
CA PRO A 184 3.24 17.49 -38.29
C PRO A 184 3.20 18.32 -36.99
N PHE A 185 2.95 19.63 -37.13
CA PHE A 185 2.73 20.54 -36.00
C PHE A 185 1.23 20.81 -35.80
N TYR A 186 0.80 20.83 -34.54
CA TYR A 186 -0.55 21.16 -34.13
C TYR A 186 -0.52 22.32 -33.14
N VAL A 187 -1.04 23.47 -33.54
CA VAL A 187 -1.12 24.67 -32.68
C VAL A 187 -2.48 24.68 -31.97
N ARG A 188 -2.47 24.65 -30.63
CA ARG A 188 -3.67 24.87 -29.81
C ARG A 188 -3.77 26.35 -29.46
N LEU A 189 -4.80 27.00 -30.00
CA LEU A 189 -5.12 28.40 -29.72
C LEU A 189 -5.81 28.54 -28.36
N ALA A 190 -5.75 29.76 -27.78
CA ALA A 190 -6.36 30.08 -26.48
C ALA A 190 -7.90 29.90 -26.43
N ASN A 191 -8.57 29.78 -27.58
CA ASN A 191 -10.00 29.46 -27.69
C ASN A 191 -10.29 27.93 -27.70
N GLY A 192 -9.28 27.09 -27.45
CA GLY A 192 -9.39 25.63 -27.42
C GLY A 192 -9.32 24.94 -28.79
N LYS A 193 -9.42 25.68 -29.91
CA LYS A 193 -9.28 25.09 -31.24
C LYS A 193 -7.84 24.62 -31.47
N THR A 194 -7.70 23.46 -32.11
CA THR A 194 -6.43 22.97 -32.63
C THR A 194 -6.38 23.20 -34.14
N LEU A 195 -5.27 23.72 -34.63
CA LEU A 195 -4.98 23.89 -36.05
C LEU A 195 -3.78 23.03 -36.40
N HIS A 196 -3.91 22.17 -37.41
CA HIS A 196 -2.72 21.64 -38.08
C HIS A 196 -2.03 22.80 -38.80
N ARG A 197 -0.70 22.85 -38.73
CA ARG A 197 0.12 23.80 -39.51
C ARG A 197 1.36 23.07 -40.02
N ARG A 198 1.63 23.20 -41.32
CA ARG A 198 2.83 22.65 -41.94
C ARG A 198 4.13 23.33 -41.44
N ARG A 199 4.03 24.60 -41.05
CA ARG A 199 5.13 25.48 -40.63
C ARG A 199 4.79 26.23 -39.34
N ILE A 200 5.78 26.46 -38.49
CA ILE A 200 5.66 27.42 -37.38
C ILE A 200 6.43 28.70 -37.73
N TYR A 201 5.77 29.83 -37.53
CA TYR A 201 6.35 31.17 -37.61
C TYR A 201 7.21 31.45 -36.37
N GLN A 202 8.44 31.93 -36.53
CA GLN A 202 9.20 32.52 -35.43
C GLN A 202 8.58 33.90 -35.09
N PHE A 203 7.67 33.89 -34.11
CA PHE A 203 6.86 35.06 -33.76
C PHE A 203 7.71 36.14 -33.07
N GLN A 204 7.65 37.38 -33.58
CA GLN A 204 8.11 38.56 -32.86
C GLN A 204 6.96 38.97 -31.90
N PRO A 205 7.10 38.82 -30.58
CA PRO A 205 5.96 38.88 -29.68
C PRO A 205 5.34 40.28 -29.60
N SER A 206 4.11 40.41 -30.12
CA SER A 206 3.14 41.35 -29.59
C SER A 206 3.02 41.13 -28.08
N SER A 207 3.04 42.22 -27.31
CA SER A 207 3.29 42.19 -25.87
C SER A 207 2.22 41.42 -25.07
N GLY A 208 2.48 40.13 -24.80
CA GLY A 208 1.70 39.29 -23.90
C GLY A 208 1.62 37.81 -24.29
N ASP A 209 1.90 37.45 -25.56
CA ASP A 209 1.79 36.05 -26.02
C ASP A 209 3.06 35.23 -25.74
N PHE A 210 2.91 34.03 -25.18
CA PHE A 210 4.01 33.10 -24.88
C PHE A 210 3.58 31.63 -25.07
N ILE A 211 4.57 30.74 -25.21
CA ILE A 211 4.33 29.28 -25.30
C ILE A 211 4.01 28.76 -23.90
N ASN A 212 2.85 28.14 -23.74
CA ASN A 212 2.38 27.61 -22.46
C ASN A 212 2.81 26.15 -22.24
N GLU A 213 2.73 25.31 -23.28
CA GLU A 213 3.05 23.89 -23.21
C GLU A 213 3.48 23.37 -24.59
N ILE A 214 4.47 22.47 -24.62
CA ILE A 214 4.87 21.70 -25.79
C ILE A 214 4.76 20.20 -25.44
N GLN A 215 3.97 19.45 -26.20
CA GLN A 215 3.78 18.00 -26.04
C GLN A 215 4.26 17.29 -27.31
N LEU A 216 5.08 16.23 -27.17
CA LEU A 216 5.49 15.35 -28.26
C LEU A 216 4.79 14.00 -28.09
N ASN A 217 3.79 13.73 -28.93
CA ASN A 217 3.03 12.48 -28.87
C ASN A 217 3.69 11.44 -29.79
N MET A 218 4.23 10.38 -29.20
CA MET A 218 4.73 9.19 -29.88
C MET A 218 3.80 8.02 -29.58
N THR A 219 3.24 7.38 -30.62
CA THR A 219 2.38 6.19 -30.48
C THR A 219 3.06 4.98 -31.12
N PHE A 220 3.04 3.85 -30.39
CA PHE A 220 3.59 2.57 -30.83
C PHE A 220 2.47 1.56 -31.00
N ASP A 221 2.30 1.00 -32.19
CA ASP A 221 1.35 -0.09 -32.43
C ASP A 221 1.99 -1.45 -32.12
N PRO A 222 1.52 -2.18 -31.09
CA PRO A 222 2.07 -3.49 -30.74
C PRO A 222 1.79 -4.56 -31.81
N ASN A 223 0.80 -4.39 -32.68
CA ASN A 223 0.44 -5.39 -33.69
C ASN A 223 1.41 -5.38 -34.87
N THR A 224 1.64 -4.21 -35.48
CA THR A 224 2.62 -4.04 -36.56
C THR A 224 4.07 -3.91 -36.07
N LYS A 225 4.26 -3.61 -34.77
CA LYS A 225 5.55 -3.26 -34.13
C LYS A 225 6.16 -1.96 -34.67
N ARG A 226 5.33 -1.04 -35.16
CA ARG A 226 5.75 0.23 -35.76
C ARG A 226 5.53 1.38 -34.78
N ILE A 227 6.40 2.38 -34.87
CA ILE A 227 6.14 3.71 -34.30
C ILE A 227 5.41 4.47 -35.40
N LEU A 228 4.26 5.06 -35.06
CA LEU A 228 3.50 5.94 -35.96
C LEU A 228 4.11 7.35 -35.95
N THR A 229 3.85 8.14 -37.00
CA THR A 229 4.35 9.52 -37.14
C THR A 229 4.17 10.33 -35.84
N PRO A 230 5.27 10.72 -35.15
CA PRO A 230 5.15 11.51 -33.95
C PRO A 230 4.61 12.91 -34.28
N SER A 231 3.83 13.47 -33.37
CA SER A 231 3.14 14.76 -33.56
C SER A 231 3.52 15.75 -32.47
N LEU A 232 3.82 16.99 -32.85
CA LEU A 232 4.18 18.06 -31.90
C LEU A 232 2.99 18.99 -31.69
N PHE A 233 2.49 19.05 -30.46
CA PHE A 233 1.48 20.01 -30.05
C PHE A 233 2.15 21.19 -29.34
N VAL A 234 1.82 22.41 -29.76
CA VAL A 234 2.26 23.66 -29.12
C VAL A 234 1.03 24.45 -28.71
N SER A 235 0.90 24.77 -27.42
CA SER A 235 -0.14 25.66 -26.91
C SER A 235 0.43 27.03 -26.54
N TYR A 236 -0.35 28.08 -26.78
CA TYR A 236 0.00 29.45 -26.45
C TYR A 236 -0.98 30.02 -25.42
N ALA A 237 -0.48 30.85 -24.53
CA ALA A 237 -1.27 31.61 -23.57
C ALA A 237 -0.87 33.09 -23.62
N HIS A 238 -1.78 33.95 -23.15
CA HIS A 238 -1.59 35.40 -23.08
C HIS A 238 -1.50 35.83 -21.62
N ASN A 239 -0.38 36.42 -21.21
CA ASN A 239 -0.18 36.95 -19.85
C ASN A 239 0.92 38.03 -19.87
N THR A 240 0.67 39.14 -19.19
CA THR A 240 1.52 40.35 -19.25
C THR A 240 2.72 40.33 -18.28
N THR A 241 3.01 39.19 -17.63
CA THR A 241 4.09 39.06 -16.64
C THR A 241 5.11 37.99 -17.03
N THR A 242 6.39 38.37 -17.04
CA THR A 242 7.50 37.51 -17.46
C THR A 242 7.92 36.54 -16.35
N GLN A 243 7.49 35.28 -16.46
CA GLN A 243 7.91 34.20 -15.57
C GLN A 243 8.93 33.26 -16.22
N LEU A 244 9.79 32.66 -15.40
CA LEU A 244 10.68 31.58 -15.81
C LEU A 244 9.87 30.28 -15.98
N GLN A 245 9.93 29.69 -17.17
CA GLN A 245 9.27 28.42 -17.47
C GLN A 245 10.29 27.28 -17.49
N SER A 246 9.90 26.14 -16.92
CA SER A 246 10.61 24.86 -17.04
C SER A 246 9.82 23.92 -17.95
N MET A 247 10.48 23.37 -18.97
CA MET A 247 9.87 22.34 -19.82
C MET A 247 9.76 21.03 -19.04
N SER A 248 8.59 20.40 -19.02
CA SER A 248 8.37 19.09 -18.38
C SER A 248 7.84 18.06 -19.38
N ILE A 249 8.70 17.19 -19.89
CA ILE A 249 8.27 16.03 -20.69
C ILE A 249 7.62 15.01 -19.76
N SER A 250 6.29 14.85 -19.88
CA SER A 250 5.53 13.80 -19.19
C SER A 250 5.26 12.62 -20.11
N TYR A 251 5.59 11.42 -19.66
CA TYR A 251 5.24 10.17 -20.34
C TYR A 251 3.94 9.64 -19.74
N SER A 252 2.92 9.49 -20.58
CA SER A 252 1.67 8.82 -20.24
C SER A 252 1.61 7.48 -20.98
N GLN A 253 1.09 6.46 -20.30
CA GLN A 253 0.82 5.15 -20.84
C GLN A 253 -0.62 4.80 -20.48
N ASP A 254 -1.36 4.16 -21.39
CA ASP A 254 -2.68 3.69 -21.02
C ASP A 254 -2.58 2.55 -19.98
N HIS A 255 -3.14 2.81 -18.81
CA HIS A 255 -3.22 1.88 -17.69
C HIS A 255 -4.66 1.42 -17.42
N THR A 256 -5.63 1.66 -18.32
CA THR A 256 -7.05 1.24 -18.20
C THR A 256 -7.22 -0.18 -17.63
N GLY A 257 -6.52 -1.17 -18.19
CA GLY A 257 -6.59 -2.56 -17.70
C GLY A 257 -6.14 -2.72 -16.23
N ILE A 258 -5.05 -2.05 -15.83
CA ILE A 258 -4.56 -2.07 -14.43
C ILE A 258 -5.53 -1.32 -13.52
N ASN A 259 -6.03 -0.16 -13.97
CA ASN A 259 -6.97 0.68 -13.26
C ASN A 259 -8.35 0.01 -13.04
N ILE A 260 -8.71 -1.00 -13.83
CA ILE A 260 -9.90 -1.84 -13.65
C ILE A 260 -9.60 -3.05 -12.76
N ALA A 261 -8.45 -3.71 -12.96
CA ALA A 261 -8.09 -4.93 -12.22
C ALA A 261 -7.80 -4.68 -10.72
N LEU A 262 -7.11 -3.58 -10.38
CA LEU A 262 -6.76 -3.26 -8.99
C LEU A 262 -8.00 -3.06 -8.10
N PRO A 263 -8.99 -2.22 -8.47
CA PRO A 263 -10.23 -2.08 -7.69
C PRO A 263 -11.04 -3.37 -7.54
N LEU A 264 -11.05 -4.25 -8.55
CA LEU A 264 -11.70 -5.55 -8.46
C LEU A 264 -11.03 -6.45 -7.41
N ILE A 265 -9.70 -6.52 -7.39
CA ILE A 265 -8.95 -7.29 -6.38
C ILE A 265 -9.19 -6.71 -4.98
N ILE A 266 -9.19 -5.38 -4.84
CA ILE A 266 -9.49 -4.67 -3.58
C ILE A 266 -10.89 -5.04 -3.08
N LEU A 267 -11.90 -4.99 -3.95
CA LEU A 267 -13.29 -5.32 -3.62
C LEU A 267 -13.44 -6.77 -3.14
N ILE A 268 -12.82 -7.72 -3.83
CA ILE A 268 -12.85 -9.15 -3.49
C ILE A 268 -12.21 -9.38 -2.11
N LEU A 269 -11.00 -8.85 -1.87
CA LEU A 269 -10.31 -8.97 -0.59
C LEU A 269 -11.10 -8.32 0.55
N PHE A 270 -11.72 -7.17 0.30
CA PHE A 270 -12.56 -6.48 1.28
C PHE A 270 -13.79 -7.32 1.67
N ILE A 271 -14.51 -7.90 0.70
CA ILE A 271 -15.66 -8.78 0.96
C ILE A 271 -15.25 -9.99 1.81
N PHE A 272 -14.14 -10.67 1.47
CA PHE A 272 -13.64 -11.78 2.27
C PHE A 272 -13.26 -11.36 3.70
N SER A 273 -12.66 -10.17 3.88
CA SER A 273 -12.34 -9.66 5.21
C SER A 273 -13.57 -9.34 6.06
N LEU A 274 -14.65 -8.82 5.46
CA LEU A 274 -15.90 -8.55 6.18
C LEU A 274 -16.55 -9.85 6.69
N VAL A 275 -16.59 -10.88 5.85
CA VAL A 275 -17.10 -12.22 6.24
C VAL A 275 -16.24 -12.80 7.37
N TRP A 276 -14.92 -12.74 7.24
CA TRP A 276 -14.01 -13.28 8.25
C TRP A 276 -14.04 -12.50 9.58
N VAL A 277 -14.18 -11.17 9.54
CA VAL A 277 -14.43 -10.33 10.72
C VAL A 277 -15.76 -10.69 11.39
N GLY A 278 -16.81 -10.94 10.60
CA GLY A 278 -18.12 -11.42 11.11
C GLY A 278 -18.04 -12.78 11.83
N ILE A 279 -17.20 -13.69 11.31
CA ILE A 279 -16.87 -14.96 11.96
C ILE A 279 -16.14 -14.68 13.29
N GLN A 280 -15.06 -13.91 13.28
CA GLN A 280 -14.25 -13.64 14.47
C GLN A 280 -15.00 -12.90 15.59
N ILE A 281 -15.87 -11.92 15.27
CA ILE A 281 -16.64 -11.21 16.31
C ILE A 281 -17.71 -12.11 16.97
N ASN A 282 -18.32 -13.04 16.22
CA ASN A 282 -19.24 -14.05 16.77
C ASN A 282 -18.50 -14.99 17.76
N GLY A 283 -17.30 -15.45 17.39
CA GLY A 283 -16.42 -16.20 18.31
C GLY A 283 -16.08 -15.41 19.57
N TRP A 284 -15.70 -14.14 19.43
CA TRP A 284 -15.40 -13.26 20.56
C TRP A 284 -16.60 -13.04 21.49
N MET A 285 -17.80 -12.81 20.95
CA MET A 285 -19.02 -12.65 21.74
C MET A 285 -19.34 -13.90 22.57
N ARG A 286 -19.27 -15.09 21.95
CA ARG A 286 -19.46 -16.39 22.60
C ARG A 286 -18.47 -16.60 23.76
N LYS A 287 -17.18 -16.38 23.52
CA LYS A 287 -16.10 -16.49 24.53
C LYS A 287 -16.25 -15.46 25.66
N SER A 288 -16.82 -14.30 25.34
CA SER A 288 -17.06 -13.22 26.30
C SER A 288 -18.36 -13.34 27.11
N GLY A 289 -19.31 -14.19 26.69
CA GLY A 289 -20.63 -14.28 27.32
C GLY A 289 -21.57 -13.13 26.97
N ARG A 290 -21.42 -12.54 25.78
CA ARG A 290 -22.33 -11.50 25.26
C ARG A 290 -23.31 -12.10 24.26
N THR A 291 -24.61 -11.98 24.53
CA THR A 291 -25.70 -12.35 23.62
C THR A 291 -26.15 -11.21 22.72
N PHE A 292 -25.74 -9.96 23.00
CA PHE A 292 -26.15 -8.76 22.29
C PHE A 292 -24.94 -7.89 21.86
N CYS A 293 -25.16 -7.04 20.85
CA CYS A 293 -24.15 -6.12 20.33
C CYS A 293 -24.05 -4.85 21.20
N ASP A 294 -23.34 -4.95 22.32
CA ASP A 294 -22.99 -3.81 23.16
C ASP A 294 -22.04 -2.82 22.45
N PRO A 295 -21.91 -1.56 22.92
CA PRO A 295 -20.89 -0.63 22.42
C PRO A 295 -19.47 -1.21 22.44
N VAL A 296 -19.15 -2.06 23.43
CA VAL A 296 -17.86 -2.79 23.50
C VAL A 296 -17.68 -3.75 22.31
N THR A 297 -18.75 -4.43 21.89
CA THR A 297 -18.74 -5.30 20.71
C THR A 297 -18.45 -4.50 19.44
N PHE A 298 -19.01 -3.28 19.29
CA PHE A 298 -18.69 -2.39 18.18
C PHE A 298 -17.24 -1.88 18.21
N CYS A 299 -16.69 -1.57 19.40
CA CYS A 299 -15.28 -1.22 19.53
C CYS A 299 -14.35 -2.38 19.12
N VAL A 300 -14.64 -3.62 19.55
CA VAL A 300 -13.86 -4.80 19.15
C VAL A 300 -14.01 -5.08 17.66
N LEU A 301 -15.21 -4.94 17.09
CA LEU A 301 -15.46 -5.05 15.65
C LEU A 301 -14.58 -4.09 14.83
N PHE A 302 -14.47 -2.83 15.27
CA PHE A 302 -13.60 -1.82 14.63
C PHE A 302 -12.11 -2.17 14.75
N ILE A 303 -11.66 -2.67 15.90
CA ILE A 303 -10.26 -3.07 16.11
C ILE A 303 -9.91 -4.33 15.30
N LEU A 304 -10.87 -5.25 15.11
CA LEU A 304 -10.70 -6.41 14.24
C LEU A 304 -10.65 -6.00 12.77
N SER A 305 -11.56 -5.13 12.30
CA SER A 305 -11.55 -4.67 10.90
C SER A 305 -10.31 -3.83 10.56
N ALA A 306 -9.80 -3.03 11.51
CA ALA A 306 -8.53 -2.32 11.37
C ALA A 306 -7.36 -3.26 11.03
N ASN A 307 -7.25 -4.42 11.68
CA ASN A 307 -6.20 -5.41 11.40
C ASN A 307 -6.29 -5.95 9.97
N TYR A 308 -7.47 -6.37 9.51
CA TYR A 308 -7.61 -6.91 8.15
C TYR A 308 -7.47 -5.82 7.08
N LEU A 309 -7.87 -4.59 7.36
CA LEU A 309 -7.63 -3.44 6.46
C LEU A 309 -6.12 -3.14 6.34
N SER A 310 -5.37 -3.18 7.46
CA SER A 310 -3.90 -3.09 7.45
C SER A 310 -3.25 -4.21 6.62
N ILE A 311 -3.65 -5.47 6.84
CA ILE A 311 -3.19 -6.63 6.07
C ILE A 311 -3.47 -6.44 4.56
N ILE A 312 -4.68 -5.99 4.20
CA ILE A 312 -5.07 -5.75 2.81
C ILE A 312 -4.19 -4.66 2.17
N ILE A 313 -4.02 -3.51 2.83
CA ILE A 313 -3.16 -2.42 2.33
C ILE A 313 -1.72 -2.89 2.15
N PHE A 314 -1.16 -3.64 3.11
CA PHE A 314 0.17 -4.21 3.00
C PHE A 314 0.29 -5.19 1.81
N VAL A 315 -0.65 -6.12 1.66
CA VAL A 315 -0.63 -7.10 0.56
C VAL A 315 -0.75 -6.42 -0.80
N ILE A 316 -1.62 -5.41 -0.95
CA ILE A 316 -1.75 -4.66 -2.22
C ILE A 316 -0.48 -3.87 -2.53
N THR A 317 0.07 -3.14 -1.56
CA THR A 317 1.29 -2.34 -1.75
C THR A 317 2.52 -3.22 -2.02
N LEU A 318 2.61 -4.40 -1.39
CA LEU A 318 3.64 -5.40 -1.68
C LEU A 318 3.48 -6.01 -3.09
N ILE A 319 2.27 -6.43 -3.48
CA ILE A 319 2.03 -7.00 -4.81
C ILE A 319 2.30 -5.97 -5.92
N THR A 320 1.77 -4.76 -5.79
CA THR A 320 1.96 -3.71 -6.81
C THR A 320 3.42 -3.27 -6.92
N SER A 321 4.12 -3.09 -5.81
CA SER A 321 5.56 -2.79 -5.84
C SER A 321 6.41 -3.94 -6.38
N SER A 322 6.06 -5.20 -6.09
CA SER A 322 6.78 -6.38 -6.61
C SER A 322 6.55 -6.59 -8.11
N ILE A 323 5.32 -6.37 -8.59
CA ILE A 323 4.99 -6.35 -10.03
C ILE A 323 5.78 -5.25 -10.73
N LEU A 324 5.73 -4.01 -10.19
CA LEU A 324 6.51 -2.89 -10.73
C LEU A 324 8.01 -3.20 -10.73
N PHE A 325 8.56 -3.78 -9.66
CA PHE A 325 9.96 -4.16 -9.59
C PHE A 325 10.34 -5.19 -10.66
N LEU A 326 9.61 -6.31 -10.74
CA LEU A 326 9.91 -7.39 -11.68
C LEU A 326 9.84 -6.89 -13.13
N PHE A 327 8.75 -6.22 -13.52
CA PHE A 327 8.61 -5.76 -14.90
C PHE A 327 9.52 -4.56 -15.21
N TYR A 328 9.69 -3.59 -14.31
CA TYR A 328 10.56 -2.43 -14.56
C TYR A 328 12.05 -2.81 -14.64
N LYS A 329 12.53 -3.75 -13.82
CA LYS A 329 13.95 -4.14 -13.80
C LYS A 329 14.32 -5.15 -14.87
N CYS A 330 13.39 -6.03 -15.25
CA CYS A 330 13.61 -7.04 -16.29
C CYS A 330 13.16 -6.59 -17.69
N GLN A 331 12.64 -5.37 -17.88
CA GLN A 331 12.24 -4.91 -19.21
C GLN A 331 13.47 -4.65 -20.10
N SER A 332 13.50 -5.29 -21.27
CA SER A 332 14.44 -4.98 -22.35
C SER A 332 13.90 -3.92 -23.32
N LYS A 333 12.64 -3.51 -23.18
CA LYS A 333 11.95 -2.46 -23.95
C LYS A 333 10.98 -1.76 -23.01
N LEU A 334 10.78 -0.45 -23.15
CA LEU A 334 9.93 0.32 -22.23
C LEU A 334 8.46 -0.13 -22.32
N PHE A 335 8.02 -0.86 -21.29
CA PHE A 335 6.66 -1.35 -21.08
C PHE A 335 6.07 -0.88 -19.74
N PHE A 336 6.91 -0.46 -18.79
CA PHE A 336 6.49 0.10 -17.51
C PHE A 336 7.33 1.34 -17.16
N LEU A 337 6.65 2.42 -16.79
CA LEU A 337 7.23 3.67 -16.29
C LEU A 337 7.44 3.61 -14.77
N ILE A 338 8.38 4.41 -14.25
CA ILE A 338 8.51 4.61 -12.79
C ILE A 338 7.32 5.47 -12.30
N PRO A 339 6.68 5.12 -11.15
CA PRO A 339 5.61 5.92 -10.58
C PRO A 339 5.98 7.38 -10.33
N GLN A 340 5.04 8.28 -10.59
CA GLN A 340 5.21 9.73 -10.42
C GLN A 340 5.26 10.12 -8.94
N GLN A 341 5.79 11.31 -8.64
CA GLN A 341 5.95 11.82 -7.26
C GLN A 341 4.63 11.86 -6.46
N TYR A 342 3.49 12.10 -7.12
CA TYR A 342 2.16 12.01 -6.51
C TYR A 342 1.83 10.57 -6.04
N GLN A 343 2.17 9.57 -6.85
CA GLN A 343 1.98 8.15 -6.52
C GLN A 343 2.91 7.69 -5.40
N GLU A 344 4.19 8.14 -5.37
CA GLU A 344 5.06 7.91 -4.20
C GLU A 344 4.50 8.54 -2.91
N THR A 345 3.87 9.72 -3.01
CA THR A 345 3.24 10.40 -1.87
C THR A 345 2.02 9.62 -1.36
N LEU A 346 1.20 9.10 -2.27
CA LEU A 346 0.07 8.23 -1.94
C LEU A 346 0.53 6.93 -1.25
N LEU A 347 1.63 6.32 -1.72
CA LEU A 347 2.21 5.12 -1.10
C LEU A 347 2.64 5.37 0.35
N ILE A 348 3.29 6.51 0.64
CA ILE A 348 3.67 6.89 2.01
C ILE A 348 2.42 6.99 2.90
N LEU A 349 1.36 7.64 2.42
CA LEU A 349 0.12 7.81 3.18
C LEU A 349 -0.57 6.46 3.45
N LEU A 350 -0.63 5.56 2.46
CA LEU A 350 -1.18 4.21 2.62
C LEU A 350 -0.42 3.37 3.65
N ILE A 351 0.92 3.36 3.59
CA ILE A 351 1.76 2.63 4.55
C ILE A 351 1.66 3.24 5.95
N THR A 352 1.60 4.57 6.06
CA THR A 352 1.38 5.28 7.34
C THR A 352 0.04 4.85 7.98
N PHE A 353 -1.03 4.78 7.19
CA PHE A 353 -2.33 4.34 7.67
C PHE A 353 -2.33 2.87 8.09
N ALA A 354 -1.68 1.98 7.32
CA ALA A 354 -1.50 0.57 7.70
C ALA A 354 -0.74 0.41 9.02
N VAL A 355 0.35 1.15 9.25
CA VAL A 355 1.09 1.15 10.53
C VAL A 355 0.18 1.55 11.70
N VAL A 356 -0.61 2.62 11.55
CA VAL A 356 -1.50 3.10 12.62
C VAL A 356 -2.59 2.09 12.94
N LEU A 357 -3.24 1.49 11.93
CA LEU A 357 -4.22 0.43 12.12
C LEU A 357 -3.61 -0.82 12.77
N GLN A 358 -2.40 -1.22 12.37
CA GLN A 358 -1.69 -2.36 12.96
C GLN A 358 -1.30 -2.09 14.41
N ALA A 359 -0.85 -0.86 14.73
CA ALA A 359 -0.52 -0.46 16.09
C ALA A 359 -1.73 -0.58 17.03
N ILE A 360 -2.91 -0.10 16.60
CA ILE A 360 -4.17 -0.21 17.35
C ILE A 360 -4.50 -1.68 17.66
N HIS A 361 -4.36 -2.57 16.67
CA HIS A 361 -4.61 -3.99 16.88
C HIS A 361 -3.57 -4.67 17.79
N VAL A 362 -2.28 -4.38 17.63
CA VAL A 362 -1.22 -4.90 18.51
C VAL A 362 -1.42 -4.43 19.96
N ILE A 363 -1.80 -3.18 20.18
CA ILE A 363 -2.13 -2.65 21.52
C ILE A 363 -3.34 -3.37 22.14
N TYR A 364 -4.36 -3.70 21.35
CA TYR A 364 -5.51 -4.49 21.82
C TYR A 364 -5.13 -5.92 22.20
N VAL A 365 -4.32 -6.61 21.39
CA VAL A 365 -3.83 -7.97 21.71
C VAL A 365 -2.94 -7.93 22.96
N LEU A 366 -2.06 -6.94 23.08
CA LEU A 366 -1.25 -6.70 24.28
C LEU A 366 -2.10 -6.48 25.53
N PHE A 367 -3.17 -5.69 25.42
CA PHE A 367 -4.12 -5.48 26.53
C PHE A 367 -4.75 -6.80 26.95
N LEU A 368 -5.36 -7.56 26.03
CA LEU A 368 -6.03 -8.83 26.31
C LEU A 368 -5.09 -9.85 26.99
N GLN A 369 -3.85 -9.96 26.50
CA GLN A 369 -2.81 -10.81 27.08
C GLN A 369 -2.29 -10.32 28.45
N CYS A 370 -2.36 -9.02 28.72
CA CYS A 370 -2.01 -8.46 30.03
C CYS A 370 -3.16 -8.49 31.04
N THR A 371 -4.42 -8.62 30.60
CA THR A 371 -5.60 -8.69 31.49
C THR A 371 -6.09 -10.12 31.78
N THR A 372 -5.48 -11.14 31.19
CA THR A 372 -5.83 -12.57 31.37
C THR A 372 -5.91 -12.93 32.85
N ASP A 373 -7.01 -13.59 33.26
CA ASP A 373 -7.21 -14.13 34.61
C ASP A 373 -6.38 -15.42 34.76
N VAL A 374 -5.28 -15.38 35.52
CA VAL A 374 -4.38 -16.53 35.75
C VAL A 374 -4.56 -17.07 37.17
N PHE A 375 -4.84 -18.37 37.29
CA PHE A 375 -5.00 -19.07 38.56
C PHE A 375 -4.20 -20.39 38.59
N ILE A 376 -3.84 -20.86 39.78
CA ILE A 376 -2.94 -21.99 40.01
C ILE A 376 -3.52 -22.89 41.10
N ILE A 377 -3.60 -24.20 40.84
CA ILE A 377 -4.00 -25.22 41.81
C ILE A 377 -2.75 -26.00 42.21
N ASP A 378 -2.39 -25.96 43.49
CA ASP A 378 -1.41 -26.88 44.07
C ASP A 378 -2.13 -28.15 44.54
N TRP A 379 -1.68 -29.32 44.08
CA TRP A 379 -2.24 -30.62 44.45
C TRP A 379 -1.48 -31.32 45.59
N GLU A 380 -0.35 -30.77 46.02
CA GLU A 380 0.46 -31.33 47.11
C GLU A 380 -0.30 -31.29 48.43
N ARG A 381 -0.24 -32.39 49.21
CA ARG A 381 -0.89 -32.50 50.52
C ARG A 381 0.15 -32.63 51.61
N ALA A 382 -0.13 -32.04 52.77
CA ALA A 382 0.67 -32.18 53.98
C ALA A 382 0.89 -33.66 54.34
N ARG A 383 2.15 -34.06 54.57
CA ARG A 383 2.56 -35.48 54.61
C ARG A 383 2.32 -36.18 55.95
N THR A 384 2.18 -35.41 57.03
CA THR A 384 1.86 -35.91 58.38
C THR A 384 0.94 -34.93 59.08
N MET A 385 0.16 -35.39 60.07
CA MET A 385 -0.71 -34.53 60.89
C MET A 385 0.05 -33.38 61.58
N ASN A 386 1.37 -33.54 61.80
CA ASN A 386 2.23 -32.54 62.45
C ASN A 386 2.85 -31.53 61.47
N GLN A 387 2.71 -31.74 60.16
CA GLN A 387 3.11 -30.78 59.12
C GLN A 387 1.87 -30.06 58.60
N GLU A 388 1.48 -28.95 59.22
CA GLU A 388 0.23 -28.25 58.85
C GLU A 388 0.26 -27.54 57.48
N LYS A 389 1.44 -27.33 56.88
CA LYS A 389 1.65 -26.36 55.79
C LYS A 389 2.49 -26.93 54.65
N VAL A 390 2.02 -26.71 53.42
CA VAL A 390 2.64 -27.13 52.16
C VAL A 390 3.66 -26.09 51.68
N SER A 391 4.66 -26.51 50.89
CA SER A 391 5.67 -25.60 50.33
C SER A 391 5.10 -24.79 49.15
N ILE A 392 5.23 -23.46 49.21
CA ILE A 392 4.74 -22.52 48.17
C ILE A 392 5.74 -22.30 47.02
N TRP A 393 6.97 -22.82 47.14
CA TRP A 393 8.05 -22.55 46.19
C TRP A 393 7.79 -23.11 44.79
N ARG A 394 7.07 -24.24 44.68
CA ARG A 394 6.67 -24.82 43.39
C ARG A 394 5.75 -23.87 42.61
N SER A 395 4.85 -23.15 43.29
CA SER A 395 3.99 -22.12 42.65
C SER A 395 4.79 -20.93 42.13
N TYR A 396 5.80 -20.47 42.89
CA TYR A 396 6.72 -19.44 42.41
C TYR A 396 7.60 -19.92 41.24
N LEU A 397 7.98 -21.20 41.20
CA LEU A 397 8.73 -21.79 40.09
C LEU A 397 7.88 -21.79 38.80
N ILE A 398 6.64 -22.29 38.86
CA ILE A 398 5.73 -22.30 37.71
C ILE A 398 5.42 -20.87 37.21
N VAL A 399 5.20 -19.92 38.11
CA VAL A 399 5.01 -18.51 37.73
C VAL A 399 6.25 -17.90 37.05
N ASN A 400 7.45 -18.21 37.55
CA ASN A 400 8.68 -17.69 36.94
C ASN A 400 8.95 -18.28 35.55
N GLU A 401 8.68 -19.56 35.31
CA GLU A 401 8.75 -20.10 33.94
C GLU A 401 7.65 -19.52 33.04
N TRP A 402 6.42 -19.37 33.54
CA TRP A 402 5.35 -18.72 32.77
C TRP A 402 5.69 -17.28 32.35
N LEU A 403 6.27 -16.48 33.25
CA LEU A 403 6.74 -15.11 32.96
C LEU A 403 7.80 -15.07 31.85
N LYS A 404 8.70 -16.05 31.79
CA LYS A 404 9.68 -16.17 30.70
C LYS A 404 9.00 -16.50 29.36
N LEU A 405 8.09 -17.49 29.36
CA LEU A 405 7.36 -17.93 28.16
C LEU A 405 6.57 -16.79 27.51
N GLN A 406 5.99 -15.89 28.32
CA GLN A 406 5.14 -14.79 27.83
C GLN A 406 5.77 -13.87 26.80
N THR A 407 7.10 -13.68 26.82
CA THR A 407 7.83 -12.85 25.84
C THR A 407 8.70 -13.64 24.87
N MET A 408 8.51 -14.96 24.77
CA MET A 408 9.16 -15.74 23.72
C MET A 408 8.51 -15.50 22.36
N ARG A 409 9.38 -15.31 21.36
CA ARG A 409 9.06 -15.14 19.94
C ARG A 409 9.55 -16.35 19.16
N LYS A 410 8.88 -16.69 18.06
CA LYS A 410 9.37 -17.68 17.08
C LYS A 410 10.40 -17.09 16.13
N ILE A 411 10.52 -15.76 16.07
CA ILE A 411 11.44 -15.03 15.19
C ILE A 411 12.27 -14.08 16.05
N ASN A 412 13.60 -14.13 15.90
CA ASN A 412 14.51 -13.21 16.57
C ASN A 412 14.68 -11.97 15.70
N LEU A 413 13.96 -10.90 16.04
CA LEU A 413 13.99 -9.64 15.29
C LEU A 413 15.41 -9.05 15.21
N ALA A 414 16.22 -9.12 16.27
CA ALA A 414 17.58 -8.59 16.24
C ALA A 414 18.44 -9.31 15.18
N ALA A 415 18.37 -10.64 15.14
CA ALA A 415 19.04 -11.43 14.10
C ALA A 415 18.46 -11.17 12.70
N LEU A 416 17.15 -10.99 12.58
CA LEU A 416 16.47 -10.68 11.31
C LEU A 416 16.96 -9.34 10.74
N LEU A 417 16.95 -8.28 11.55
CA LEU A 417 17.36 -6.94 11.14
C LEU A 417 18.86 -6.87 10.84
N ILE A 418 19.72 -7.58 11.60
CA ILE A 418 21.16 -7.68 11.29
C ILE A 418 21.38 -8.35 9.93
N ILE A 419 20.73 -9.49 9.66
CA ILE A 419 20.83 -10.17 8.35
C ILE A 419 20.30 -9.27 7.24
N LEU A 420 19.17 -8.58 7.45
CA LEU A 420 18.59 -7.66 6.47
C LEU A 420 19.54 -6.50 6.13
N LEU A 421 20.20 -5.91 7.12
CA LEU A 421 21.20 -4.86 6.89
C LEU A 421 22.44 -5.38 6.15
N VAL A 422 22.92 -6.58 6.48
CA VAL A 422 24.03 -7.20 5.75
C VAL A 422 23.65 -7.42 4.28
N LEU A 423 22.46 -7.95 3.99
CA LEU A 423 22.01 -8.13 2.60
C LEU A 423 21.82 -6.79 1.86
N LEU A 424 21.14 -5.81 2.47
CA LEU A 424 20.82 -4.54 1.81
C LEU A 424 22.04 -3.63 1.61
N GLU A 425 22.84 -3.43 2.66
CA GLU A 425 23.91 -2.43 2.69
C GLU A 425 25.30 -3.05 2.43
N ALA A 426 25.60 -4.23 2.98
CA ALA A 426 26.95 -4.82 2.89
C ALA A 426 27.18 -5.74 1.67
N ILE A 427 26.10 -6.25 1.06
CA ILE A 427 26.11 -6.87 -0.29
C ILE A 427 25.50 -5.88 -1.31
N GLU A 428 25.19 -4.64 -0.89
CA GLU A 428 24.66 -3.57 -1.72
C GLU A 428 23.39 -3.92 -2.53
N LEU A 429 22.54 -4.86 -2.08
CA LEU A 429 21.26 -5.13 -2.76
C LEU A 429 20.35 -3.89 -2.83
N ILE A 430 20.60 -2.87 -1.99
CA ILE A 430 19.94 -1.56 -2.09
C ILE A 430 20.20 -0.86 -3.44
N ASN A 431 21.35 -1.08 -4.09
CA ASN A 431 21.66 -0.50 -5.41
C ASN A 431 20.75 -1.06 -6.52
N ILE A 432 20.21 -2.27 -6.35
CA ILE A 432 19.20 -2.85 -7.24
C ILE A 432 17.89 -2.04 -7.20
N THR A 433 17.66 -1.20 -6.18
CA THR A 433 16.46 -0.33 -6.04
C THR A 433 16.57 1.03 -6.74
N SER A 434 17.68 1.29 -7.46
CA SER A 434 17.90 2.48 -8.29
C SER A 434 16.80 2.73 -9.33
N SER A 435 16.67 3.96 -9.81
CA SER A 435 15.74 4.33 -10.90
C SER A 435 16.28 4.05 -12.31
N GLN A 436 17.02 2.94 -12.48
CA GLN A 436 17.57 2.45 -13.76
C GLN A 436 17.16 0.99 -14.02
N PRO A 437 16.93 0.56 -15.28
CA PRO A 437 16.76 -0.85 -15.61
C PRO A 437 18.07 -1.64 -15.39
N LEU A 438 17.96 -2.94 -15.12
CA LEU A 438 19.12 -3.76 -14.72
C LEU A 438 20.21 -3.85 -15.80
N THR A 439 19.82 -3.73 -17.07
CA THR A 439 20.72 -3.77 -18.25
C THR A 439 21.78 -2.68 -18.26
N ILE A 440 21.50 -1.50 -17.67
CA ILE A 440 22.43 -0.35 -17.66
C ILE A 440 23.38 -0.41 -16.44
N VAL A 441 22.95 -1.04 -15.34
CA VAL A 441 23.77 -1.17 -14.11
C VAL A 441 25.02 -2.03 -14.34
N MET A 442 25.04 -2.87 -15.38
CA MET A 442 26.19 -3.69 -15.77
C MET A 442 27.17 -3.01 -16.73
N SER A 443 26.89 -1.83 -17.27
CA SER A 443 27.66 -1.23 -18.38
C SER A 443 28.40 0.08 -18.08
N THR A 444 28.12 0.75 -16.96
CA THR A 444 28.75 2.04 -16.62
C THR A 444 28.99 2.24 -15.11
N ASP A 445 30.25 2.46 -14.72
CA ASP A 445 30.66 2.74 -13.32
C ASP A 445 30.30 4.16 -12.81
N LEU A 446 29.67 5.01 -13.63
CA LEU A 446 29.34 6.39 -13.29
C LEU A 446 27.83 6.66 -13.31
N TYR A 447 27.35 7.28 -12.22
CA TYR A 447 25.98 7.75 -11.95
C TYR A 447 24.91 6.66 -11.66
N LEU A 448 24.82 6.29 -10.37
CA LEU A 448 23.65 5.62 -9.78
C LEU A 448 22.46 6.59 -9.70
N ALA A 449 21.35 6.25 -10.36
CA ALA A 449 20.10 7.01 -10.27
C ALA A 449 19.42 6.82 -8.90
N PRO A 450 18.76 7.85 -8.34
CA PRO A 450 18.18 7.80 -6.99
C PRO A 450 17.18 6.65 -6.83
N THR A 451 17.19 6.00 -5.67
CA THR A 451 16.32 4.84 -5.37
C THR A 451 14.84 5.23 -5.32
N SER A 452 13.97 4.51 -6.05
CA SER A 452 12.51 4.70 -5.94
C SER A 452 11.94 3.99 -4.72
N ARG A 453 10.94 4.60 -4.06
CA ARG A 453 10.30 4.05 -2.86
C ARG A 453 9.56 2.75 -3.12
N TYR A 454 8.95 2.59 -4.30
CA TYR A 454 8.32 1.32 -4.69
C TYR A 454 9.34 0.19 -4.77
N MET A 455 10.50 0.44 -5.37
CA MET A 455 11.55 -0.57 -5.54
C MET A 455 12.19 -0.98 -4.20
N ARG A 456 12.39 -0.01 -3.30
CA ARG A 456 12.84 -0.26 -1.92
C ARG A 456 11.82 -1.10 -1.14
N LEU A 457 10.53 -0.78 -1.23
CA LEU A 457 9.48 -1.50 -0.52
C LEU A 457 9.39 -2.96 -0.97
N ALA A 458 9.46 -3.21 -2.28
CA ALA A 458 9.48 -4.57 -2.84
C ALA A 458 10.67 -5.39 -2.33
N ILE A 459 11.90 -4.97 -2.61
CA ILE A 459 13.11 -5.72 -2.24
C ILE A 459 13.22 -5.94 -0.74
N SER A 460 13.07 -4.89 0.07
CA SER A 460 13.24 -5.02 1.52
C SER A 460 12.12 -5.84 2.17
N SER A 461 10.86 -5.75 1.70
CA SER A 461 9.78 -6.60 2.20
C SER A 461 9.99 -8.08 1.83
N ILE A 462 10.40 -8.37 0.59
CA ILE A 462 10.68 -9.74 0.13
C ILE A 462 11.82 -10.34 0.95
N LEU A 463 12.92 -9.60 1.16
CA LEU A 463 14.05 -10.07 1.97
C LEU A 463 13.66 -10.26 3.45
N PHE A 464 12.92 -9.32 4.05
CA PHE A 464 12.44 -9.43 5.44
C PHE A 464 11.57 -10.67 5.63
N LEU A 465 10.63 -10.93 4.70
CA LEU A 465 9.76 -12.11 4.72
C LEU A 465 10.53 -13.42 4.44
N LEU A 466 11.55 -13.39 3.56
CA LEU A 466 12.42 -14.53 3.31
C LEU A 466 13.24 -14.91 4.56
N ILE A 467 13.86 -13.93 5.23
CA ILE A 467 14.63 -14.16 6.46
C ILE A 467 13.70 -14.66 7.58
N ALA A 468 12.49 -14.10 7.69
CA ALA A 468 11.47 -14.57 8.63
C ALA A 468 11.05 -16.03 8.37
N LEU A 469 10.85 -16.40 7.10
CA LEU A 469 10.52 -17.77 6.69
C LEU A 469 11.67 -18.74 7.01
N VAL A 470 12.93 -18.35 6.74
CA VAL A 470 14.10 -19.16 7.08
C VAL A 470 14.21 -19.37 8.59
N GLN A 471 14.07 -18.31 9.41
CA GLN A 471 14.07 -18.46 10.87
C GLN A 471 12.92 -19.34 11.37
N PHE A 472 11.72 -19.19 10.81
CA PHE A 472 10.57 -20.03 11.14
C PHE A 472 10.83 -21.51 10.82
N MET A 473 11.38 -21.81 9.64
CA MET A 473 11.73 -23.18 9.25
C MET A 473 12.84 -23.77 10.12
N CYS A 474 13.87 -22.99 10.48
CA CYS A 474 14.91 -23.42 11.41
C CYS A 474 14.35 -23.74 12.80
N ASN A 475 13.45 -22.91 13.33
CA ASN A 475 12.84 -23.16 14.64
C ASN A 475 11.84 -24.31 14.62
N PHE A 476 11.05 -24.48 13.54
CA PHE A 476 10.20 -25.65 13.34
C PHE A 476 11.02 -26.97 13.35
N LEU A 477 12.18 -26.99 12.69
CA LEU A 477 13.10 -28.13 12.73
C LEU A 477 13.70 -28.34 14.13
N TYR A 478 14.12 -27.26 14.81
CA TYR A 478 14.64 -27.34 16.18
C TYR A 478 13.59 -27.91 17.16
N GLU A 479 12.35 -27.41 17.11
CA GLU A 479 11.23 -27.86 17.94
C GLU A 479 10.89 -29.34 17.66
N ARG A 480 11.03 -29.79 16.41
CA ARG A 480 10.78 -31.17 15.99
C ARG A 480 11.87 -32.16 16.43
N PHE A 481 13.13 -31.74 16.57
CA PHE A 481 14.26 -32.62 16.90
C PHE A 481 14.80 -32.49 18.33
N VAL A 482 14.72 -31.31 18.96
CA VAL A 482 15.27 -31.03 20.30
C VAL A 482 14.16 -30.90 21.35
N GLY A 483 12.96 -30.49 20.95
CA GLY A 483 11.77 -30.42 21.78
C GLY A 483 11.13 -29.03 21.85
N HIS A 484 9.81 -29.01 22.02
CA HIS A 484 9.00 -27.80 22.02
C HIS A 484 8.83 -27.24 23.45
N LYS A 485 9.17 -25.96 23.64
CA LYS A 485 9.21 -25.32 24.98
C LYS A 485 7.86 -25.23 25.70
N LEU A 486 6.74 -25.25 24.97
CA LEU A 486 5.42 -25.25 25.59
C LEU A 486 5.07 -26.63 26.19
N ASN A 487 5.53 -27.71 25.56
CA ASN A 487 5.42 -29.06 26.12
C ASN A 487 6.25 -29.17 27.42
N GLN A 488 7.48 -28.64 27.40
CA GLN A 488 8.36 -28.60 28.59
C GLN A 488 7.72 -27.88 29.80
N PHE A 489 6.83 -26.91 29.55
CA PHE A 489 6.05 -26.25 30.61
C PHE A 489 4.90 -27.14 31.15
N VAL A 490 4.22 -27.87 30.28
CA VAL A 490 3.19 -28.87 30.66
C VAL A 490 3.82 -30.02 31.46
N ASP A 491 4.97 -30.52 31.02
CA ASP A 491 5.80 -31.48 31.77
C ASP A 491 6.13 -30.93 33.17
N LEU A 492 6.67 -29.72 33.24
CA LEU A 492 7.06 -29.08 34.50
C LEU A 492 5.88 -28.90 35.48
N CYS A 493 4.70 -28.49 34.98
CA CYS A 493 3.46 -28.47 35.77
C CYS A 493 3.15 -29.84 36.38
N SER A 494 3.24 -30.92 35.59
CA SER A 494 2.97 -32.28 36.07
C SER A 494 3.98 -32.82 37.08
N VAL A 495 5.28 -32.56 36.87
CA VAL A 495 6.35 -32.97 37.80
C VAL A 495 6.28 -32.17 39.12
N SER A 496 5.89 -30.89 39.06
CA SER A 496 5.72 -30.04 40.25
C SER A 496 4.36 -30.19 40.96
N ASN A 497 3.50 -31.11 40.50
CA ASN A 497 2.19 -31.39 41.10
C ASN A 497 1.26 -30.15 41.13
N ILE A 498 1.33 -29.31 40.09
CA ILE A 498 0.61 -28.05 39.98
C ILE A 498 -0.19 -27.98 38.68
N SER A 499 -1.48 -27.65 38.79
CA SER A 499 -2.31 -27.29 37.64
C SER A 499 -2.35 -25.77 37.41
N PHE A 500 -2.47 -25.39 36.14
CA PHE A 500 -2.49 -23.99 35.71
C PHE A 500 -3.79 -23.70 34.94
N ILE A 501 -4.45 -22.58 35.26
CA ILE A 501 -5.67 -22.08 34.59
C ILE A 501 -5.40 -20.66 34.10
N ALA A 502 -5.76 -20.37 32.85
CA ALA A 502 -5.67 -19.02 32.28
C ALA A 502 -6.87 -18.70 31.41
N LEU A 503 -7.77 -17.84 31.91
CA LEU A 503 -8.94 -17.33 31.21
C LEU A 503 -8.59 -16.01 30.50
N ASN A 504 -8.49 -16.05 29.17
CA ASN A 504 -8.28 -14.85 28.34
C ASN A 504 -9.58 -14.13 28.00
N PHE A 505 -10.73 -14.81 28.12
CA PHE A 505 -12.06 -14.20 28.06
C PHE A 505 -12.89 -14.61 29.30
N PRO A 506 -13.93 -13.85 29.69
CA PRO A 506 -14.76 -14.13 30.86
C PRO A 506 -15.21 -15.60 31.02
N ARG A 507 -15.61 -16.28 29.93
CA ARG A 507 -16.06 -17.68 29.95
C ARG A 507 -15.12 -18.67 29.26
N PHE A 508 -13.96 -18.25 28.75
CA PHE A 508 -13.11 -19.10 27.92
C PHE A 508 -11.63 -18.93 28.26
N GLY A 509 -10.88 -20.03 28.16
CA GLY A 509 -9.43 -20.02 28.26
C GLY A 509 -8.83 -21.42 28.18
N TYR A 510 -7.77 -21.64 28.96
CA TYR A 510 -6.98 -22.85 28.90
C TYR A 510 -6.75 -23.42 30.31
N TYR A 511 -6.72 -24.75 30.38
CA TYR A 511 -6.40 -25.54 31.56
C TYR A 511 -5.25 -26.49 31.25
N ILE A 512 -4.22 -26.50 32.10
CA ILE A 512 -3.13 -27.46 32.05
C ILE A 512 -3.24 -28.36 33.28
N HIS A 513 -3.46 -29.65 33.03
CA HIS A 513 -3.48 -30.70 34.03
C HIS A 513 -2.05 -31.08 34.41
N GLY A 514 -1.67 -30.73 35.64
CA GLY A 514 -0.35 -31.02 36.20
C GLY A 514 -0.44 -31.69 37.57
N ARG A 515 -1.49 -32.46 37.83
CA ARG A 515 -1.54 -33.33 39.01
C ARG A 515 -0.53 -34.47 38.80
N SER A 516 0.42 -34.63 39.71
CA SER A 516 1.43 -35.69 39.62
C SER A 516 0.77 -37.06 39.78
N VAL A 517 1.18 -38.02 38.94
CA VAL A 517 0.67 -39.42 38.99
C VAL A 517 1.12 -40.15 40.26
N HIS A 518 2.21 -39.68 40.88
CA HIS A 518 2.69 -40.14 42.20
C HIS A 518 2.09 -39.34 43.37
N GLY A 519 1.32 -38.28 43.07
CA GLY A 519 0.63 -37.42 44.05
C GLY A 519 1.53 -36.52 44.92
N VAL A 520 2.84 -36.54 44.69
CA VAL A 520 3.87 -35.87 45.52
C VAL A 520 4.97 -35.31 44.62
N ALA A 521 5.37 -34.05 44.81
CA ALA A 521 6.45 -33.39 44.07
C ALA A 521 7.74 -33.15 44.88
N ASP A 522 7.65 -32.56 46.08
CA ASP A 522 8.82 -32.09 46.86
C ASP A 522 9.63 -33.27 47.46
N THR A 523 10.36 -34.03 46.63
CA THR A 523 11.04 -35.29 47.01
C THR A 523 12.53 -35.28 46.70
N ASP A 524 13.29 -36.13 47.41
CA ASP A 524 14.72 -36.31 47.17
C ASP A 524 15.00 -36.78 45.74
N LEU A 525 16.15 -36.40 45.18
CA LEU A 525 16.59 -36.79 43.83
C LEU A 525 16.43 -38.30 43.56
N ARG A 526 16.80 -39.16 44.53
CA ARG A 526 16.70 -40.63 44.42
C ARG A 526 15.26 -41.13 44.32
N THR A 527 14.29 -40.38 44.83
CA THR A 527 12.86 -40.68 44.72
C THR A 527 12.32 -40.17 43.38
N LEU A 528 12.69 -38.95 42.98
CA LEU A 528 12.34 -38.39 41.67
C LEU A 528 12.84 -39.27 40.51
N THR A 529 14.08 -39.79 40.54
CA THR A 529 14.58 -40.70 39.50
C THR A 529 13.77 -42.01 39.43
N LYS A 530 13.27 -42.52 40.56
CA LYS A 530 12.39 -43.72 40.61
C LYS A 530 10.96 -43.44 40.16
N PHE A 531 10.51 -42.18 40.24
CA PHE A 531 9.23 -41.76 39.68
C PHE A 531 9.32 -41.71 38.15
N LEU A 532 10.38 -41.07 37.63
CA LEU A 532 10.65 -41.00 36.20
C LEU A 532 10.86 -42.39 35.57
N SER A 533 11.64 -43.30 36.20
CA SER A 533 11.83 -44.64 35.63
C SER A 533 10.53 -45.44 35.54
N LYS A 534 9.63 -45.30 36.53
CA LYS A 534 8.31 -45.96 36.50
C LYS A 534 7.36 -45.40 35.44
N GLU A 535 7.54 -44.13 35.06
CA GLU A 535 6.80 -43.51 33.95
C GLU A 535 7.38 -43.96 32.59
N GLU A 536 8.70 -44.11 32.47
CA GLU A 536 9.37 -44.69 31.30
C GLU A 536 9.02 -46.18 31.10
N GLU A 537 8.82 -46.92 32.19
CA GLU A 537 8.39 -48.33 32.23
C GLU A 537 6.85 -48.50 32.06
N ASP A 538 6.06 -47.43 31.91
CA ASP A 538 4.56 -47.40 31.87
C ASP A 538 3.89 -48.17 33.04
N ILE A 539 4.53 -48.21 34.21
CA ILE A 539 4.07 -48.91 35.43
C ILE A 539 3.01 -48.08 36.19
N VAL A 540 2.96 -46.77 35.97
CA VAL A 540 2.01 -45.84 36.59
C VAL A 540 1.01 -45.30 35.58
N GLY A 541 -0.13 -44.81 36.06
CA GLY A 541 -1.14 -44.19 35.20
C GLY A 541 -0.59 -42.96 34.46
N LYS A 542 -1.19 -42.65 33.30
CA LYS A 542 -0.77 -41.53 32.44
C LYS A 542 -1.05 -40.17 33.10
N ARG A 543 -0.25 -39.16 32.73
CA ARG A 543 -0.27 -37.80 33.31
C ARG A 543 -1.49 -36.95 32.97
N GLY A 544 -2.38 -37.42 32.08
CA GLY A 544 -3.55 -36.66 31.64
C GLY A 544 -4.76 -36.76 32.58
N LEU A 545 -5.69 -35.83 32.39
CA LEU A 545 -6.91 -35.74 33.22
C LEU A 545 -7.73 -37.03 33.07
N ASP A 546 -8.34 -37.52 34.15
CA ASP A 546 -9.06 -38.82 34.18
C ASP A 546 -8.22 -40.04 33.74
N GLY A 547 -6.88 -39.94 33.74
CA GLY A 547 -5.99 -41.03 33.33
C GLY A 547 -5.79 -41.17 31.82
N THR A 548 -6.18 -40.15 31.03
CA THR A 548 -5.88 -40.11 29.60
C THR A 548 -4.42 -39.67 29.35
N SER A 549 -4.01 -39.57 28.10
CA SER A 549 -2.75 -38.90 27.69
C SER A 549 -2.80 -37.39 27.86
N ASP A 550 -3.99 -36.81 27.95
CA ASP A 550 -4.23 -35.43 27.51
C ASP A 550 -4.13 -34.49 28.71
N GLN A 551 -3.16 -33.58 28.63
CA GLN A 551 -2.82 -32.66 29.71
C GLN A 551 -3.30 -31.23 29.45
N VAL A 552 -3.40 -30.80 28.19
CA VAL A 552 -3.83 -29.44 27.83
C VAL A 552 -5.28 -29.48 27.36
N PHE A 553 -6.09 -28.58 27.89
CA PHE A 553 -7.49 -28.43 27.51
C PHE A 553 -7.84 -26.96 27.26
N GLU A 554 -8.56 -26.69 26.17
CA GLU A 554 -9.34 -25.45 26.05
C GLU A 554 -10.60 -25.59 26.90
N ILE A 555 -10.94 -24.58 27.69
CA ILE A 555 -12.07 -24.62 28.63
C ILE A 555 -13.10 -23.54 28.34
N SER A 556 -14.37 -23.94 28.33
CA SER A 556 -15.54 -23.08 28.18
C SER A 556 -16.42 -23.24 29.42
N ILE A 557 -16.40 -22.27 30.34
CA ILE A 557 -17.07 -22.34 31.64
C ILE A 557 -18.47 -21.72 31.64
N THR A 558 -19.36 -22.22 32.49
CA THR A 558 -20.73 -21.67 32.62
C THR A 558 -20.73 -20.27 33.24
N CYS A 559 -21.81 -19.52 32.97
CA CYS A 559 -22.01 -18.18 33.53
C CYS A 559 -21.97 -18.17 35.06
N ASP A 560 -22.54 -19.19 35.72
CA ASP A 560 -22.62 -19.25 37.18
C ASP A 560 -21.25 -19.51 37.83
N MET A 561 -20.43 -20.38 37.22
CA MET A 561 -19.06 -20.61 37.66
C MET A 561 -18.23 -19.32 37.56
N ARG A 562 -18.39 -18.55 36.48
CA ARG A 562 -17.73 -17.25 36.34
C ARG A 562 -18.24 -16.23 37.36
N GLN A 563 -19.54 -16.24 37.67
CA GLN A 563 -20.10 -15.37 38.71
C GLN A 563 -19.52 -15.66 40.10
N GLU A 564 -19.29 -16.92 40.48
CA GLU A 564 -18.64 -17.23 41.77
C GLU A 564 -17.17 -16.77 41.81
N TYR A 565 -16.40 -16.97 40.74
CA TYR A 565 -15.05 -16.41 40.61
C TYR A 565 -15.06 -14.88 40.78
N ASP A 566 -15.93 -14.19 40.03
CA ASP A 566 -16.03 -12.73 40.10
C ASP A 566 -16.55 -12.24 41.46
N LYS A 567 -17.42 -12.99 42.16
CA LYS A 567 -17.85 -12.66 43.53
C LYS A 567 -16.65 -12.67 44.48
N ILE A 568 -15.84 -13.72 44.50
CA ILE A 568 -14.65 -13.82 45.36
C ILE A 568 -13.68 -12.68 45.03
N MET A 569 -13.39 -12.47 43.73
CA MET A 569 -12.44 -11.46 43.28
C MET A 569 -12.92 -10.03 43.55
N ARG A 570 -14.23 -9.76 43.51
CA ARG A 570 -14.80 -8.45 43.89
C ARG A 570 -14.68 -8.16 45.37
N HIS A 571 -14.93 -9.13 46.25
CA HIS A 571 -14.79 -8.93 47.70
C HIS A 571 -13.34 -8.54 48.08
N MET A 572 -12.34 -9.27 47.57
CA MET A 572 -10.92 -8.95 47.79
C MET A 572 -10.55 -7.55 47.27
N ASN A 573 -11.01 -7.17 46.08
CA ASN A 573 -10.75 -5.82 45.55
C ASN A 573 -11.49 -4.70 46.32
N LEU A 574 -12.67 -4.99 46.88
CA LEU A 574 -13.42 -4.04 47.72
C LEU A 574 -12.73 -3.79 49.07
N SER A 575 -12.23 -4.83 49.74
CA SER A 575 -11.40 -4.67 50.95
C SER A 575 -10.17 -3.82 50.67
N ARG A 576 -9.37 -4.21 49.65
CA ARG A 576 -8.19 -3.44 49.21
C ARG A 576 -8.50 -1.97 48.89
N GLY A 577 -9.65 -1.68 48.27
CA GLY A 577 -10.07 -0.33 47.90
C GLY A 577 -10.60 0.51 49.07
N SER A 578 -11.33 -0.10 50.01
CA SER A 578 -11.96 0.58 51.14
C SER A 578 -10.96 0.91 52.27
N GLU A 579 -9.97 0.04 52.48
CA GLU A 579 -9.08 0.08 53.65
C GLU A 579 -7.71 0.72 53.37
N GLY A 580 -7.39 0.94 52.09
CA GLY A 580 -6.08 1.33 51.55
C GLY A 580 -5.54 2.74 51.90
N LYS A 581 -5.93 3.32 53.04
CA LYS A 581 -5.38 4.60 53.54
C LYS A 581 -4.89 4.59 55.00
N ASN A 582 -5.22 3.61 55.83
CA ASN A 582 -4.92 3.69 57.28
C ASN A 582 -4.81 2.35 58.05
N GLN A 583 -4.67 1.20 57.38
CA GLN A 583 -4.56 -0.11 58.05
C GLN A 583 -3.17 -0.77 58.01
N ASN A 584 -2.96 -1.73 58.92
CA ASN A 584 -1.77 -2.58 58.96
C ASN A 584 -1.65 -3.45 57.70
N PRO A 585 -0.42 -3.77 57.23
CA PRO A 585 -0.22 -4.63 56.07
C PRO A 585 -0.71 -6.08 56.28
N ASN A 586 -0.89 -6.52 57.53
CA ASN A 586 -1.26 -7.90 57.85
C ASN A 586 -2.72 -8.23 57.49
N SER A 587 -3.68 -7.33 57.69
CA SER A 587 -5.10 -7.59 57.34
C SER A 587 -5.31 -7.71 55.83
N LEU A 588 -4.54 -6.95 55.05
CA LEU A 588 -4.46 -7.10 53.60
C LEU A 588 -3.93 -8.49 53.19
N GLN A 589 -2.90 -9.01 53.87
CA GLN A 589 -2.40 -10.36 53.60
C GLN A 589 -3.38 -11.45 54.03
N GLU A 590 -4.12 -11.27 55.13
CA GLU A 590 -5.16 -12.21 55.57
C GLU A 590 -6.34 -12.29 54.59
N THR A 591 -6.82 -11.15 54.09
CA THR A 591 -7.91 -11.12 53.09
C THR A 591 -7.50 -11.74 51.75
N ASP A 592 -6.27 -11.50 51.29
CA ASP A 592 -5.70 -12.16 50.10
C ASP A 592 -5.57 -13.68 50.30
N LEU A 593 -5.11 -14.13 51.47
CA LEU A 593 -4.97 -15.55 51.80
C LEU A 593 -6.31 -16.27 51.85
N VAL A 594 -7.35 -15.65 52.43
CA VAL A 594 -8.72 -16.19 52.41
C VAL A 594 -9.27 -16.28 50.98
N ALA A 595 -9.06 -15.26 50.15
CA ALA A 595 -9.48 -15.28 48.75
C ALA A 595 -8.78 -16.42 47.97
N HIS A 596 -7.47 -16.61 48.17
CA HIS A 596 -6.71 -17.70 47.57
C HIS A 596 -7.24 -19.09 47.99
N GLN A 597 -7.57 -19.28 49.27
CA GLN A 597 -8.15 -20.53 49.77
C GLN A 597 -9.53 -20.83 49.15
N LEU A 598 -10.40 -19.82 49.05
CA LEU A 598 -11.74 -19.97 48.44
C LEU A 598 -11.65 -20.33 46.95
N LEU A 599 -10.78 -19.64 46.18
CA LEU A 599 -10.54 -19.95 44.77
C LEU A 599 -9.96 -21.37 44.59
N THR A 600 -8.98 -21.75 45.42
CA THR A 600 -8.38 -23.10 45.39
C THR A 600 -9.44 -24.18 45.61
N LYS A 601 -10.31 -24.00 46.62
CA LYS A 601 -11.40 -24.93 46.92
C LYS A 601 -12.42 -25.02 45.76
N LEU A 602 -12.76 -23.89 45.14
CA LEU A 602 -13.66 -23.84 43.99
C LEU A 602 -13.09 -24.63 42.81
N PHE A 603 -11.88 -24.29 42.34
CA PHE A 603 -11.29 -24.93 41.17
C PHE A 603 -10.90 -26.40 41.42
N THR A 604 -10.45 -26.76 42.62
CA THR A 604 -10.19 -28.16 43.00
C THR A 604 -11.48 -28.99 42.94
N SER A 605 -12.58 -28.51 43.53
CA SER A 605 -13.85 -29.26 43.53
C SER A 605 -14.53 -29.32 42.15
N PHE A 606 -14.27 -28.35 41.27
CA PHE A 606 -14.64 -28.41 39.86
C PHE A 606 -13.86 -29.49 39.11
N VAL A 607 -12.52 -29.51 39.21
CA VAL A 607 -11.67 -30.51 38.51
C VAL A 607 -11.90 -31.93 39.05
N GLU A 608 -12.05 -32.11 40.36
CA GLU A 608 -12.37 -33.42 40.96
C GLU A 608 -13.85 -33.85 40.75
N LYS A 609 -14.63 -33.10 39.97
CA LYS A 609 -16.06 -33.36 39.66
C LYS A 609 -16.95 -33.49 40.92
N SER A 610 -16.48 -33.00 42.06
CA SER A 610 -17.13 -33.13 43.37
C SER A 610 -18.10 -31.97 43.67
N HIS A 611 -18.00 -30.85 42.93
CA HIS A 611 -18.94 -29.75 43.05
C HIS A 611 -20.28 -30.06 42.38
N LYS A 612 -21.33 -30.33 43.18
CA LYS A 612 -22.66 -30.78 42.70
C LYS A 612 -23.26 -29.90 41.59
N SER A 613 -23.05 -28.58 41.69
CA SER A 613 -23.61 -27.56 40.78
C SER A 613 -22.70 -27.17 39.62
N PHE A 614 -21.40 -27.51 39.64
CA PHE A 614 -20.46 -27.11 38.59
C PHE A 614 -19.80 -28.36 38.02
N ARG A 615 -20.34 -28.82 36.89
CA ARG A 615 -19.88 -30.01 36.18
C ARG A 615 -19.19 -29.61 34.88
N PHE A 616 -18.30 -30.46 34.42
CA PHE A 616 -17.74 -30.36 33.08
C PHE A 616 -17.84 -31.68 32.31
N GLU A 617 -17.90 -31.56 30.99
CA GLU A 617 -17.86 -32.66 30.04
C GLU A 617 -16.61 -32.52 29.16
N LYS A 618 -15.93 -33.64 28.88
CA LYS A 618 -14.84 -33.70 27.90
C LYS A 618 -15.41 -33.90 26.51
N ARG A 619 -14.97 -33.09 25.53
CA ARG A 619 -15.51 -33.12 24.17
C ARG A 619 -14.45 -32.81 23.12
N GLU A 620 -14.46 -33.51 21.99
CA GLU A 620 -13.62 -33.14 20.85
C GLU A 620 -14.19 -31.96 20.03
N LYS A 621 -13.32 -31.11 19.50
CA LYS A 621 -13.69 -30.06 18.53
C LYS A 621 -13.92 -30.62 17.13
N LEU A 622 -15.00 -30.21 16.51
CA LEU A 622 -15.28 -30.44 15.08
C LEU A 622 -14.25 -29.69 14.20
N LEU A 623 -14.03 -30.16 12.97
CA LEU A 623 -13.07 -29.52 12.04
C LEU A 623 -13.38 -28.03 11.82
N CYS A 624 -14.66 -27.65 11.69
CA CYS A 624 -15.09 -26.26 11.57
C CYS A 624 -14.75 -25.42 12.81
N GLU A 625 -14.84 -26.00 14.01
CA GLU A 625 -14.49 -25.32 15.27
C GLU A 625 -12.98 -25.11 15.39
N ARG A 626 -12.17 -26.08 14.95
CA ARG A 626 -10.70 -25.96 14.87
C ARG A 626 -10.28 -24.87 13.86
N VAL A 627 -10.85 -24.88 12.66
CA VAL A 627 -10.49 -23.93 11.57
C VAL A 627 -10.95 -22.50 11.85
N THR A 628 -12.15 -22.31 12.42
CA THR A 628 -12.67 -20.95 12.72
C THR A 628 -12.23 -20.42 14.09
N SER A 629 -11.76 -21.29 14.98
CA SER A 629 -11.52 -20.99 16.41
C SER A 629 -12.77 -20.52 17.17
N ILE A 630 -13.94 -21.03 16.77
CA ILE A 630 -15.26 -20.78 17.38
C ILE A 630 -15.84 -22.09 17.88
N GLU A 631 -16.34 -22.10 19.11
CA GLU A 631 -17.10 -23.20 19.68
C GLU A 631 -18.57 -23.03 19.27
N LEU A 632 -19.14 -24.05 18.61
CA LEU A 632 -20.53 -24.01 18.13
C LEU A 632 -21.53 -24.16 19.28
N TYR A 633 -21.13 -24.80 20.37
CA TYR A 633 -21.92 -25.09 21.55
C TYR A 633 -21.61 -24.09 22.68
N GLU A 634 -22.64 -23.62 23.38
CA GLU A 634 -22.51 -22.67 24.49
C GLU A 634 -22.62 -23.39 25.85
N PRO A 635 -21.72 -23.13 26.81
CA PRO A 635 -21.77 -23.75 28.15
C PRO A 635 -22.88 -23.11 29.00
N ILE A 636 -24.13 -23.56 28.80
CA ILE A 636 -25.29 -23.10 29.56
C ILE A 636 -25.31 -23.80 30.94
N GLU A 637 -25.57 -25.11 30.97
CA GLU A 637 -25.70 -25.90 32.21
C GLU A 637 -24.40 -26.61 32.63
N VAL A 638 -23.54 -26.94 31.65
CA VAL A 638 -22.32 -27.75 31.81
C VAL A 638 -21.15 -27.02 31.15
N SER A 639 -19.98 -27.06 31.78
CA SER A 639 -18.75 -26.51 31.20
C SER A 639 -18.12 -27.52 30.23
N PHE A 640 -17.50 -27.07 29.14
CA PHE A 640 -16.82 -27.97 28.20
C PHE A 640 -15.31 -27.89 28.36
N MET A 641 -14.64 -29.04 28.31
CA MET A 641 -13.19 -29.17 28.17
C MET A 641 -12.86 -29.87 26.86
N TYR A 642 -12.08 -29.22 26.00
CA TYR A 642 -11.64 -29.76 24.72
C TYR A 642 -10.14 -30.05 24.76
N PRO A 643 -9.66 -31.27 24.46
CA PRO A 643 -8.22 -31.54 24.44
C PRO A 643 -7.52 -30.71 23.34
N ASP A 644 -6.32 -30.22 23.65
CA ASP A 644 -5.48 -29.38 22.79
C ASP A 644 -4.16 -30.10 22.46
N ASP A 645 -4.15 -30.83 21.35
CA ASP A 645 -2.96 -31.50 20.82
C ASP A 645 -1.95 -30.52 20.19
N SER A 646 -2.35 -29.26 19.97
CA SER A 646 -1.65 -28.29 19.11
C SER A 646 -1.04 -27.10 19.85
N ASN A 647 -1.15 -27.04 21.18
CA ASN A 647 -0.73 -25.93 22.03
C ASN A 647 -1.39 -24.58 21.63
N THR A 648 -2.71 -24.57 21.40
CA THR A 648 -3.48 -23.33 21.18
C THR A 648 -3.40 -22.36 22.38
N PHE A 649 -3.05 -22.83 23.58
CA PHE A 649 -2.71 -21.96 24.72
C PHE A 649 -1.55 -20.98 24.43
N SER A 650 -0.78 -21.20 23.36
CA SER A 650 0.18 -20.23 22.83
C SER A 650 -0.41 -18.85 22.49
N HIS A 651 -1.73 -18.73 22.28
CA HIS A 651 -2.40 -17.43 22.12
C HIS A 651 -2.36 -16.55 23.39
N LEU A 652 -2.01 -17.09 24.56
CA LEU A 652 -1.80 -16.32 25.80
C LEU A 652 -0.47 -15.53 25.80
N ILE A 653 0.44 -15.87 24.89
CA ILE A 653 1.83 -15.38 24.84
C ILE A 653 2.17 -14.87 23.43
N PHE A 654 3.33 -14.26 23.23
CA PHE A 654 3.71 -13.74 21.91
C PHE A 654 3.81 -14.81 20.80
N TRP A 655 4.12 -16.06 21.18
CA TRP A 655 4.21 -17.24 20.30
C TRP A 655 2.98 -17.44 19.38
N GLY A 656 1.77 -17.22 19.91
CA GLY A 656 0.50 -17.39 19.20
C GLY A 656 0.04 -16.18 18.37
N PHE A 657 0.81 -15.08 18.37
CA PHE A 657 0.54 -13.86 17.60
C PHE A 657 1.78 -13.37 16.81
N GLU A 658 2.75 -14.25 16.57
CA GLU A 658 4.00 -13.91 15.87
C GLU A 658 3.76 -13.25 14.50
N SER A 659 2.79 -13.73 13.72
CA SER A 659 2.44 -13.15 12.41
C SER A 659 1.98 -11.69 12.51
N THR A 660 1.17 -11.37 13.52
CA THR A 660 0.70 -10.00 13.81
C THR A 660 1.84 -9.07 14.22
N LEU A 661 2.78 -9.58 15.03
CA LEU A 661 3.96 -8.83 15.48
C LEU A 661 5.00 -8.68 14.37
N LEU A 662 5.19 -9.71 13.53
CA LEU A 662 6.06 -9.67 12.36
C LEU A 662 5.58 -8.66 11.33
N LEU A 663 4.26 -8.64 11.04
CA LEU A 663 3.65 -7.65 10.15
C LEU A 663 3.79 -6.23 10.71
N PHE A 664 3.59 -6.04 12.03
CA PHE A 664 3.81 -4.74 12.65
C PHE A 664 5.26 -4.27 12.50
N ASN A 665 6.24 -5.12 12.83
CA ASN A 665 7.66 -4.78 12.71
C ASN A 665 8.07 -4.49 11.25
N LEU A 666 7.54 -5.26 10.29
CA LEU A 666 7.75 -5.02 8.86
C LEU A 666 7.13 -3.69 8.40
N LEU A 667 5.89 -3.41 8.76
CA LEU A 667 5.24 -2.13 8.44
C LEU A 667 5.96 -0.94 9.07
N THR A 668 6.43 -1.06 10.33
CA THR A 668 7.26 -0.03 10.98
C THR A 668 8.58 0.19 10.23
N TYR A 669 9.27 -0.89 9.84
CA TYR A 669 10.48 -0.80 9.02
C TYR A 669 10.19 -0.07 7.69
N GLN A 670 9.15 -0.46 6.95
CA GLN A 670 8.81 0.15 5.66
C GLN A 670 8.50 1.64 5.80
N PHE A 671 7.70 2.03 6.80
CA PHE A 671 7.39 3.42 7.08
C PHE A 671 8.65 4.26 7.37
N CYS A 672 9.56 3.74 8.21
CA CYS A 672 10.80 4.43 8.52
C CYS A 672 11.76 4.50 7.32
N ASP A 673 11.87 3.45 6.50
CA ASP A 673 12.71 3.43 5.29
C ASP A 673 12.19 4.41 4.23
N MET A 674 10.87 4.45 3.99
CA MET A 674 10.24 5.36 3.02
C MET A 674 10.39 6.85 3.36
N ILE A 675 10.44 7.18 4.66
CA ILE A 675 10.63 8.55 5.17
C ILE A 675 12.11 8.92 5.16
N THR A 676 12.98 8.10 5.78
CA THR A 676 14.40 8.43 5.97
C THR A 676 15.27 8.16 4.74
N ARG A 677 14.81 7.27 3.84
CA ARG A 677 15.61 6.67 2.75
C ARG A 677 16.90 5.98 3.24
N ASN A 678 16.93 5.54 4.50
CA ASN A 678 18.10 4.94 5.15
C ASN A 678 17.68 3.66 5.91
N SER A 679 18.17 2.50 5.46
CA SER A 679 17.74 1.20 6.01
C SER A 679 18.31 0.93 7.40
N ILE A 680 19.49 1.48 7.72
CA ILE A 680 20.09 1.45 9.06
C ILE A 680 19.21 2.19 10.06
N ALA A 681 18.76 3.40 9.72
CA ALA A 681 17.85 4.19 10.55
C ALA A 681 16.49 3.48 10.74
N ALA A 682 15.95 2.88 9.67
CA ALA A 682 14.73 2.08 9.74
C ALA A 682 14.87 0.89 10.69
N CYS A 683 15.88 0.04 10.52
CA CYS A 683 16.16 -1.08 11.42
C CYS A 683 16.35 -0.66 12.88
N PHE A 684 17.07 0.44 13.15
CA PHE A 684 17.28 0.93 14.50
C PHE A 684 15.95 1.35 15.19
N ILE A 685 15.07 2.06 14.47
CA ILE A 685 13.76 2.45 14.99
C ILE A 685 12.87 1.21 15.21
N THR A 686 12.82 0.28 14.24
CA THR A 686 12.04 -0.97 14.37
C THR A 686 12.49 -1.80 15.57
N TYR A 687 13.80 -1.91 15.80
CA TYR A 687 14.34 -2.60 16.97
C TYR A 687 13.92 -1.94 18.28
N ILE A 688 14.01 -0.61 18.37
CA ILE A 688 13.54 0.14 19.55
C ILE A 688 12.04 -0.09 19.80
N THR A 689 11.20 -0.08 18.76
CA THR A 689 9.76 -0.31 18.92
C THR A 689 9.45 -1.71 19.47
N ASP A 690 10.12 -2.76 19.00
CA ASP A 690 9.91 -4.13 19.51
C ASP A 690 10.40 -4.27 20.96
N VAL A 691 11.58 -3.71 21.29
CA VAL A 691 12.11 -3.67 22.66
C VAL A 691 11.16 -2.96 23.62
N LEU A 692 10.53 -1.86 23.19
CA LEU A 692 9.51 -1.15 23.98
C LEU A 692 8.24 -2.00 24.19
N LEU A 693 7.75 -2.69 23.15
CA LEU A 693 6.58 -3.59 23.27
C LEU A 693 6.87 -4.78 24.21
N VAL A 694 8.07 -5.37 24.12
CA VAL A 694 8.54 -6.43 25.03
C VAL A 694 8.64 -5.91 26.47
N TRP A 695 9.16 -4.69 26.68
CA TRP A 695 9.25 -4.08 28.00
C TRP A 695 7.88 -3.81 28.62
N ILE A 696 6.95 -3.20 27.86
CA ILE A 696 5.56 -2.97 28.31
C ILE A 696 4.89 -4.29 28.70
N ARG A 697 4.98 -5.33 27.85
CA ARG A 697 4.43 -6.66 28.12
C ARG A 697 4.97 -7.24 29.43
N ARG A 698 6.29 -7.17 29.67
CA ARG A 698 6.92 -7.68 30.91
C ARG A 698 6.41 -6.95 32.15
N VAL A 699 6.44 -5.62 32.16
CA VAL A 699 6.04 -4.82 33.33
C VAL A 699 4.56 -5.04 33.66
N TRP A 700 3.67 -4.99 32.67
CA TRP A 700 2.23 -5.16 32.89
C TRP A 700 1.89 -6.59 33.29
N SER A 701 2.50 -7.61 32.67
CA SER A 701 2.21 -9.00 33.01
C SER A 701 2.72 -9.40 34.40
N LYS A 702 3.92 -8.92 34.78
CA LYS A 702 4.48 -9.12 36.13
C LYS A 702 3.56 -8.54 37.22
N HIS A 703 2.89 -7.42 36.93
CA HIS A 703 1.87 -6.86 37.83
C HIS A 703 0.56 -7.66 37.81
N ASN A 704 0.01 -8.00 36.64
CA ASN A 704 -1.24 -8.76 36.54
C ASN A 704 -1.12 -10.13 37.20
N ILE A 705 -0.06 -10.90 36.91
CA ILE A 705 0.12 -12.24 37.51
C ILE A 705 0.21 -12.17 39.03
N ALA A 706 0.88 -11.17 39.62
CA ALA A 706 0.89 -10.98 41.07
C ALA A 706 -0.52 -10.74 41.62
N ASN A 707 -1.28 -9.85 40.97
CA ASN A 707 -2.64 -9.50 41.38
C ASN A 707 -3.64 -10.67 41.22
N LYS A 708 -3.44 -11.57 40.26
CA LYS A 708 -4.35 -12.70 39.96
C LYS A 708 -4.01 -13.97 40.73
N THR A 709 -2.73 -14.30 40.87
CA THR A 709 -2.25 -15.49 41.61
C THR A 709 -2.15 -15.25 43.13
N LEU A 710 -2.14 -13.99 43.56
CA LEU A 710 -2.00 -13.55 44.96
C LEU A 710 -0.62 -13.90 45.57
N LEU A 711 0.41 -13.94 44.73
CA LEU A 711 1.81 -14.17 45.09
C LEU A 711 2.62 -12.86 45.11
N ASP A 712 3.65 -12.74 45.96
CA ASP A 712 4.44 -11.51 46.06
C ASP A 712 5.40 -11.37 44.86
N LYS A 713 5.18 -10.30 44.08
CA LYS A 713 5.99 -9.86 42.94
C LYS A 713 7.50 -9.74 43.20
N ARG A 714 7.95 -9.72 44.47
CA ARG A 714 9.37 -9.72 44.86
C ARG A 714 10.11 -11.01 44.49
N PHE A 715 9.41 -12.14 44.40
CA PHE A 715 10.00 -13.43 44.00
C PHE A 715 9.88 -13.72 42.50
N PHE A 716 9.37 -12.75 41.73
CA PHE A 716 9.26 -12.85 40.28
C PHE A 716 10.52 -12.23 39.65
N ASN A 717 11.18 -12.96 38.75
CA ASN A 717 12.38 -12.51 38.04
C ASN A 717 12.03 -11.97 36.65
#